data_AF-A0A6G1H710-F1
#
_entry.id   AF-A0A6G1H710-F1
#
_cell.length_a   1.000
_cell.length_b   1.000
_cell.length_c   1.000
_cell.angle_alpha   90.00
_cell.angle_beta   90.00
_cell.angle_gamma   90.00
#
_symmetry.space_group_name_H-M   'P 1'
#
loop_
_entity.id
_entity.type
_entity.pdbx_description
1 polymer ?
#
loop_
_entity_poly.entity_id
_entity_poly.type
_entity_poly.pdbx_seq_one_letter_code
_entity_poly.pdbx_strand_id
1 'polypeptide(L)'
;MGNPILMSHTRPAGQERKPPFKIRLPLLVLVLVVLYIQFLVLPQFIHNESPNHSRLVQFHQSRLEAGLQRCAEIQKSPVQYEDAAKLKRTNSRWNDSTGQNQTIILKNATLFDGEEILGRRMNIIFAKGIITNVLPVIDSSNAFADAIVVEMDGKFVTPGLVDMHSHHLVGAWPGLEATEDTNEMNEAYGPLTPFVRSLDGIKPYDEATTIIRSGGITTSLILPGSANVMGGEAFIVKNVLRAGKNSEESVEEMLLEHGVPKSDRRRYMKMACGENPRRVYKHTRMGNAWVFRKHMERAVELKTKQDSWCLAAASAQETGDAATVASLAEKGLPEELELDSSVAMLRGQVGVNIHCYEPEDFEDMMLHSKEFGFRIQAFHHALSAWKVPELIKSSGDNITIATFSDFGFYKKEAYESNLYAGKILEDSGVPVAYKSDHGEEGTNAKYLLFEAAMAHSFGMSELKALQSITSVPAKSMEQDYRIGYTKVGYDADLVVWDSHPLSIGATPLQVYVDGKATLDPEKVEKSTPRAASLKVSSQQRIRPLLEDEARSKLCGSISRRGAKVVVSGITRSYLGDEQTESSNMTAVIEGGRITCFSPGESCASSIHEDADIININLQNGHLLPGLTAVSQSLGLLEIAGESSTQDGSASARSNFQDPKNLDYAKYGIHIEGKAFKRAQIGGVTRAVTTPLMQGGFAGGVSVGIRIGENKTILDGGIFQSDVGLHFVVGQDAKETDATPTVSMAVAKLRQILTENKSKDNMYGAAANGSIPLVIHTENKYDISQMILLKQSTPSLNLIIFGGAEASAVAKDLAKANISVILTHVRGAPDSWEKKDILVGPPLTRSAASVLVEEGVRFGIAIGSLEGDSHIHSLPLEASWAAKFAGLDDRAAVKLVSSNINEILGLDSPKKTENENEEGKGEWNRDFAIWEGNPLQFGASVVLAFDGDGDGNGGLLSCWPVAT
;
A
#
# COMPACT_ATOMS: atom_id res chain seq x y z
N MET A 1 -10.04 87.05 0.43
CA MET A 1 -11.44 87.07 0.87
C MET A 1 -11.45 86.66 2.33
N GLY A 2 -11.86 87.42 3.34
CA GLY A 2 -12.36 88.79 3.44
C GLY A 2 -11.96 89.35 4.82
N ASN A 3 -11.67 90.65 4.81
CA ASN A 3 -11.42 91.59 5.92
C ASN A 3 -12.73 91.82 6.72
N PRO A 4 -12.90 92.82 7.64
CA PRO A 4 -11.93 93.74 8.29
C PRO A 4 -12.25 94.10 9.79
N ILE A 5 -11.60 95.17 10.31
CA ILE A 5 -12.13 96.25 11.22
C ILE A 5 -11.45 96.32 12.61
N LEU A 6 -10.93 97.44 13.18
CA LEU A 6 -10.93 98.90 12.93
C LEU A 6 -9.69 99.55 13.59
N MET A 7 -9.23 100.66 13.02
CA MET A 7 -8.33 101.65 13.63
C MET A 7 -9.00 102.44 14.77
N SER A 8 -8.25 102.97 15.74
CA SER A 8 -8.15 104.44 15.95
C SER A 8 -7.17 104.83 17.06
N HIS A 9 -6.58 106.01 16.88
CA HIS A 9 -5.63 106.71 17.73
C HIS A 9 -6.20 107.21 19.06
N THR A 10 -5.34 107.35 20.08
CA THR A 10 -5.08 108.62 20.83
C THR A 10 -3.97 108.42 21.87
N ARG A 11 -3.04 109.39 21.98
CA ARG A 11 -2.03 109.57 23.05
C ARG A 11 -2.57 110.63 24.06
N PRO A 12 -1.82 111.04 25.11
CA PRO A 12 -1.44 110.31 26.32
C PRO A 12 -1.77 111.12 27.61
N ALA A 13 -1.96 110.48 28.77
CA ALA A 13 -1.68 111.06 30.10
C ALA A 13 -2.03 110.06 31.21
N GLY A 14 -1.23 110.04 32.28
CA GLY A 14 -1.60 109.43 33.56
C GLY A 14 -0.64 108.35 34.05
N GLN A 15 0.38 108.78 34.80
CA GLN A 15 1.20 107.91 35.64
C GLN A 15 0.37 107.26 36.74
N GLU A 16 0.35 105.92 36.80
CA GLU A 16 0.37 105.19 38.08
C GLU A 16 1.34 104.01 37.96
N ARG A 17 2.47 104.12 38.69
CA ARG A 17 3.48 103.07 38.79
C ARG A 17 2.99 101.99 39.76
N LYS A 18 2.72 100.78 39.25
CA LYS A 18 2.72 99.55 40.08
C LYS A 18 4.16 99.23 40.50
N PRO A 19 4.40 98.76 41.74
CA PRO A 19 5.75 98.51 42.22
C PRO A 19 6.39 97.32 41.48
N PRO A 20 7.73 97.31 41.32
CA PRO A 20 8.42 96.21 40.68
C PRO A 20 8.32 94.95 41.56
N PHE A 21 7.98 93.82 40.94
CA PHE A 21 8.09 92.50 41.55
C PHE A 21 9.58 92.21 41.82
N LYS A 22 10.06 92.59 43.01
CA LYS A 22 11.37 92.19 43.51
C LYS A 22 11.31 90.71 43.87
N ILE A 23 11.80 89.84 42.99
CA ILE A 23 12.17 88.47 43.38
C ILE A 23 13.29 88.63 44.42
N ARG A 24 12.97 88.31 45.68
CA ARG A 24 13.92 88.35 46.78
C ARG A 24 15.06 87.38 46.45
N LEU A 25 16.32 87.84 46.55
CA LEU A 25 17.56 87.06 46.40
C LEU A 25 17.51 85.61 46.96
N PRO A 26 16.85 85.31 48.11
CA PRO A 26 16.68 83.93 48.59
C PRO A 26 15.88 83.01 47.66
N LEU A 27 14.94 83.52 46.85
CA LEU A 27 14.11 82.69 45.95
C LEU A 27 14.92 82.23 44.73
N LEU A 28 15.81 83.08 44.19
CA LEU A 28 16.67 82.74 43.06
C LEU A 28 17.77 81.73 43.46
N VAL A 29 18.32 81.88 44.67
CA VAL A 29 19.28 80.92 45.25
C VAL A 29 18.59 79.60 45.56
N LEU A 30 17.37 79.61 46.08
CA LEU A 30 16.61 78.38 46.32
C LEU A 30 16.33 77.63 45.00
N VAL A 31 15.95 78.32 43.94
CA VAL A 31 15.73 77.71 42.61
C VAL A 31 17.04 77.14 42.05
N LEU A 32 18.15 77.87 42.15
CA LEU A 32 19.46 77.39 41.69
C LEU A 32 19.98 76.21 42.53
N VAL A 33 19.71 76.16 43.83
CA VAL A 33 20.04 75.02 44.70
C VAL A 33 19.15 73.83 44.38
N VAL A 34 17.85 74.03 44.13
CA VAL A 34 16.95 72.95 43.70
C VAL A 34 17.36 72.41 42.34
N LEU A 35 17.74 73.27 41.39
CA LEU A 35 18.28 72.84 40.09
C LEU A 35 19.64 72.16 40.24
N TYR A 36 20.56 72.66 41.08
CA TYR A 36 21.83 72.00 41.37
C TYR A 36 21.62 70.62 42.02
N ILE A 37 20.69 70.52 42.96
CA ILE A 37 20.32 69.26 43.59
C ILE A 37 19.67 68.32 42.57
N GLN A 38 18.74 68.78 41.72
CA GLN A 38 18.08 67.94 40.70
C GLN A 38 19.00 67.51 39.55
N PHE A 39 19.91 68.36 39.09
CA PHE A 39 20.70 68.13 37.87
C PHE A 39 22.15 67.70 38.12
N LEU A 40 22.72 67.96 39.31
CA LEU A 40 24.12 67.61 39.62
C LEU A 40 24.28 66.63 40.79
N VAL A 41 23.41 66.69 41.80
CA VAL A 41 23.51 65.80 42.99
C VAL A 41 22.60 64.57 42.89
N LEU A 42 21.33 64.72 42.50
CA LEU A 42 20.38 63.61 42.35
C LEU A 42 20.88 62.55 41.35
N PRO A 43 21.40 62.90 40.16
CA PRO A 43 21.91 61.90 39.22
C PRO A 43 23.13 61.13 39.79
N GLN A 44 23.95 61.77 40.63
CA GLN A 44 25.10 61.14 41.29
C GLN A 44 24.68 60.20 42.44
N PHE A 45 23.49 60.38 43.02
CA PHE A 45 22.91 59.48 44.03
C PHE A 45 21.92 58.44 43.46
N ILE A 46 21.35 58.67 42.27
CA ILE A 46 20.33 57.83 41.64
C ILE A 46 20.94 56.87 40.57
N HIS A 47 22.18 57.08 40.12
CA HIS A 47 22.85 56.18 39.17
C HIS A 47 24.18 55.63 39.69
N ASN A 48 24.08 54.76 40.69
CA ASN A 48 25.01 53.64 40.85
C ASN A 48 24.20 52.35 40.64
N GLU A 49 23.64 52.17 39.44
CA GLU A 49 23.17 50.83 39.08
C GLU A 49 24.39 49.91 39.02
N SER A 50 24.36 48.87 39.84
CA SER A 50 25.38 47.83 39.81
C SER A 50 25.47 47.26 38.39
N PRO A 51 26.67 47.08 37.81
CA PRO A 51 26.82 46.41 36.51
C PRO A 51 26.12 45.03 36.45
N ASN A 52 25.98 44.36 37.60
CA ASN A 52 25.24 43.10 37.70
C ASN A 52 23.72 43.30 37.62
N HIS A 53 23.19 44.41 38.12
CA HIS A 53 21.77 44.75 38.01
C HIS A 53 21.40 45.02 36.55
N SER A 54 22.18 45.84 35.84
CA SER A 54 21.93 46.12 34.42
C SER A 54 22.06 44.86 33.55
N ARG A 55 23.02 43.96 33.85
CA ARG A 55 23.11 42.63 33.21
C ARG A 55 21.89 41.74 33.49
N LEU A 56 21.37 41.76 34.72
CA LEU A 56 20.18 41.00 35.10
C LEU A 56 18.94 41.51 34.37
N VAL A 57 18.75 42.83 34.27
CA VAL A 57 17.65 43.44 33.51
C VAL A 57 17.74 43.08 32.02
N GLN A 58 18.94 43.17 31.42
CA GLN A 58 19.17 42.74 30.04
C GLN A 58 18.88 41.25 29.84
N PHE A 59 19.30 40.41 30.79
CA PHE A 59 19.00 38.98 30.78
C PHE A 59 17.49 38.73 30.81
N HIS A 60 16.74 39.40 31.70
CA HIS A 60 15.29 39.28 31.76
C HIS A 60 14.59 39.74 30.47
N GLN A 61 15.02 40.87 29.90
CA GLN A 61 14.51 41.35 28.62
C GLN A 61 14.75 40.33 27.50
N SER A 62 15.98 39.79 27.39
CA SER A 62 16.30 38.80 26.36
C SER A 62 15.48 37.51 26.50
N ARG A 63 15.19 37.06 27.74
CA ARG A 63 14.32 35.89 27.97
C ARG A 63 12.86 36.18 27.64
N LEU A 64 12.36 37.38 27.95
CA LEU A 64 11.01 37.78 27.58
C LEU A 64 10.85 37.83 26.05
N GLU A 65 11.81 38.44 25.34
CA GLU A 65 11.84 38.51 23.88
C GLU A 65 11.87 37.13 23.24
N ALA A 66 12.73 36.22 23.75
CA ALA A 66 12.78 34.84 23.27
C ALA A 66 11.43 34.10 23.49
N GLY A 67 10.80 34.29 24.65
CA GLY A 67 9.48 33.71 24.90
C GLY A 67 8.38 34.31 24.02
N LEU A 68 8.43 35.61 23.70
CA LEU A 68 7.50 36.26 22.78
C LEU A 68 7.70 35.82 21.33
N GLN A 69 8.94 35.59 20.91
CA GLN A 69 9.22 34.97 19.62
C GLN A 69 8.61 33.56 19.56
N ARG A 70 8.78 32.76 20.61
CA ARG A 70 8.16 31.43 20.71
C ARG A 70 6.63 31.50 20.72
N CYS A 71 6.04 32.50 21.38
CA CYS A 71 4.60 32.78 21.32
C CYS A 71 4.13 33.02 19.89
N ALA A 72 4.87 33.82 19.11
CA ALA A 72 4.55 34.08 17.71
C ALA A 72 4.61 32.80 16.85
N GLU A 73 5.58 31.91 17.11
CA GLU A 73 5.68 30.62 16.43
C GLU A 73 4.49 29.71 16.76
N ILE A 74 4.18 29.50 18.03
CA ILE A 74 3.10 28.59 18.44
C ILE A 74 1.71 29.14 18.09
N GLN A 75 1.53 30.46 17.99
CA GLN A 75 0.26 31.08 17.58
C GLN A 75 0.12 31.25 16.06
N LYS A 76 1.15 30.91 15.29
CA LYS A 76 1.12 30.99 13.83
C LYS A 76 -0.03 30.13 13.29
N SER A 77 -0.88 30.74 12.46
CA SER A 77 -1.93 29.99 11.77
C SER A 77 -1.32 28.89 10.89
N PRO A 78 -2.06 27.80 10.62
CA PRO A 78 -1.60 26.76 9.72
C PRO A 78 -1.15 27.37 8.38
N VAL A 79 -0.01 26.92 7.87
CA VAL A 79 0.54 27.43 6.61
C VAL A 79 -0.49 27.17 5.50
N GLN A 80 -0.99 28.25 4.90
CA GLN A 80 -1.75 28.15 3.66
C GLN A 80 -0.77 28.27 2.49
N TYR A 81 -0.64 27.19 1.72
CA TYR A 81 0.23 27.16 0.56
C TYR A 81 -0.48 27.83 -0.63
N GLU A 82 0.11 28.89 -1.17
CA GLU A 82 -0.39 29.52 -2.40
C GLU A 82 -0.19 28.60 -3.61
N ASP A 83 -1.06 28.74 -4.61
CA ASP A 83 -0.97 28.03 -5.89
C ASP A 83 0.40 28.25 -6.56
N ALA A 84 1.15 27.17 -6.78
CA ALA A 84 2.51 27.23 -7.34
C ALA A 84 2.57 27.83 -8.74
N ALA A 85 1.47 27.81 -9.51
CA ALA A 85 1.42 28.49 -10.81
C ALA A 85 1.56 30.02 -10.70
N LYS A 86 1.27 30.60 -9.53
CA LYS A 86 1.44 32.04 -9.24
C LYS A 86 2.85 32.40 -8.78
N LEU A 87 3.63 31.41 -8.38
CA LEU A 87 4.97 31.60 -7.82
C LEU A 87 6.02 31.28 -8.89
N LYS A 88 6.99 32.18 -9.08
CA LYS A 88 8.28 31.86 -9.74
C LYS A 88 9.11 30.95 -8.82
N ARG A 89 8.57 29.77 -8.50
CA ARG A 89 9.13 28.84 -7.51
C ARG A 89 10.42 28.22 -8.04
N THR A 90 11.39 28.06 -7.16
CA THR A 90 12.58 27.25 -7.39
C THR A 90 12.44 25.93 -6.63
N ASN A 91 12.95 24.83 -7.18
CA ASN A 91 13.03 23.57 -6.44
C ASN A 91 14.21 23.62 -5.47
N SER A 92 13.95 23.65 -4.16
CA SER A 92 14.97 23.70 -3.11
C SER A 92 15.84 22.45 -3.01
N ARG A 93 15.37 21.33 -3.58
CA ARG A 93 16.11 20.05 -3.63
C ARG A 93 17.04 19.97 -4.85
N TRP A 94 16.80 20.78 -5.87
CA TRP A 94 17.63 20.77 -7.07
C TRP A 94 19.00 21.41 -6.78
N ASN A 95 20.05 20.80 -7.31
CA ASN A 95 21.41 21.32 -7.26
C ASN A 95 22.18 20.95 -8.55
N ASP A 96 23.24 21.69 -8.85
CA ASP A 96 24.03 21.53 -10.09
C ASP A 96 24.82 20.19 -10.17
N SER A 97 24.96 19.46 -9.07
CA SER A 97 25.81 18.25 -9.01
C SER A 97 25.04 16.96 -9.29
N THR A 98 23.84 16.83 -8.73
CA THR A 98 23.02 15.62 -8.86
C THR A 98 21.69 15.86 -9.60
N GLY A 99 21.33 17.13 -9.83
CA GLY A 99 20.11 17.53 -10.50
C GLY A 99 20.21 17.49 -12.03
N GLN A 100 19.08 17.75 -12.68
CA GLN A 100 18.98 17.85 -14.13
C GLN A 100 19.81 19.03 -14.68
N ASN A 101 20.72 18.77 -15.61
CA ASN A 101 21.64 19.78 -16.19
C ASN A 101 21.08 20.55 -17.40
N GLN A 102 20.13 19.96 -18.12
CA GLN A 102 19.53 20.54 -19.33
C GLN A 102 18.01 20.46 -19.25
N THR A 103 17.30 21.38 -19.89
CA THR A 103 15.86 21.28 -20.07
C THR A 103 15.51 19.95 -20.76
N ILE A 104 14.49 19.24 -20.26
CA ILE A 104 13.97 18.01 -20.87
C ILE A 104 12.57 18.31 -21.42
N ILE A 105 12.30 17.77 -22.60
CA ILE A 105 11.01 17.85 -23.28
C ILE A 105 10.52 16.42 -23.52
N LEU A 106 9.44 16.02 -22.84
CA LEU A 106 8.69 14.82 -23.20
C LEU A 106 7.69 15.22 -24.28
N LYS A 107 7.97 14.86 -25.52
CA LYS A 107 7.19 15.26 -26.69
C LYS A 107 6.12 14.21 -26.99
N ASN A 108 4.91 14.65 -27.38
CA ASN A 108 3.85 13.77 -27.89
C ASN A 108 3.33 12.73 -26.87
N ALA A 109 3.19 13.10 -25.60
CA ALA A 109 2.65 12.24 -24.55
C ALA A 109 1.11 12.15 -24.58
N THR A 110 0.55 11.01 -24.16
CA THR A 110 -0.80 10.93 -23.60
C THR A 110 -0.70 11.28 -22.12
N LEU A 111 -1.23 12.43 -21.70
CA LEU A 111 -1.01 12.93 -20.33
C LEU A 111 -2.27 12.78 -19.47
N PHE A 112 -2.15 12.05 -18.37
CA PHE A 112 -3.01 12.26 -17.19
C PHE A 112 -2.35 13.35 -16.33
N ASP A 113 -3.01 14.49 -16.12
CA ASP A 113 -2.38 15.64 -15.48
C ASP A 113 -2.57 15.71 -13.96
N GLY A 114 -3.22 14.69 -13.37
CA GLY A 114 -3.65 14.66 -11.97
C GLY A 114 -5.14 14.92 -11.79
N GLU A 115 -5.84 15.41 -12.81
CA GLU A 115 -7.30 15.59 -12.80
C GLU A 115 -7.97 14.80 -13.92
N GLU A 116 -7.48 14.92 -15.15
CA GLU A 116 -8.06 14.30 -16.33
C GLU A 116 -7.00 13.70 -17.26
N ILE A 117 -7.43 12.79 -18.14
CA ILE A 117 -6.62 12.34 -19.28
C ILE A 117 -6.86 13.33 -20.42
N LEU A 118 -5.86 14.13 -20.77
CA LEU A 118 -5.98 15.16 -21.80
C LEU A 118 -6.21 14.53 -23.17
N GLY A 119 -7.30 14.91 -23.83
CA GLY A 119 -7.73 14.34 -25.12
C GLY A 119 -6.83 14.65 -26.33
N ARG A 120 -5.76 15.42 -26.14
CA ARG A 120 -4.78 15.78 -27.17
C ARG A 120 -3.38 15.42 -26.71
N ARG A 121 -2.48 15.16 -27.67
CA ARG A 121 -1.07 14.89 -27.39
C ARG A 121 -0.39 16.13 -26.81
N MET A 122 0.43 15.93 -25.79
CA MET A 122 1.04 16.99 -25.00
C MET A 122 2.57 16.96 -25.07
N ASN A 123 3.18 18.14 -25.00
CA ASN A 123 4.59 18.33 -24.70
C ASN A 123 4.73 18.79 -23.24
N ILE A 124 5.57 18.12 -22.48
CA ILE A 124 5.85 18.44 -21.08
C ILE A 124 7.31 18.90 -21.00
N ILE A 125 7.54 20.13 -20.55
CA ILE A 125 8.86 20.75 -20.54
C ILE A 125 9.22 21.09 -19.10
N PHE A 126 10.36 20.61 -18.63
CA PHE A 126 10.84 20.84 -17.28
C PHE A 126 12.34 21.09 -17.22
N ALA A 127 12.73 21.95 -16.29
CA ALA A 127 14.10 22.37 -16.05
C ALA A 127 14.30 22.67 -14.57
N LYS A 128 15.50 22.36 -14.06
CA LYS A 128 15.87 22.61 -12.65
C LYS A 128 14.85 22.03 -11.64
N GLY A 129 14.34 20.85 -11.97
CA GLY A 129 13.36 20.13 -11.16
C GLY A 129 11.97 20.73 -11.07
N ILE A 130 11.61 21.65 -11.97
CA ILE A 130 10.30 22.30 -12.04
C ILE A 130 9.69 22.11 -13.43
N ILE A 131 8.39 21.82 -13.48
CA ILE A 131 7.61 21.83 -14.73
C ILE A 131 7.42 23.28 -15.17
N THR A 132 7.94 23.63 -16.33
CA THR A 132 7.92 24.99 -16.87
C THR A 132 6.78 25.22 -17.85
N ASN A 133 6.43 24.20 -18.65
CA ASN A 133 5.36 24.28 -19.63
C ASN A 133 4.69 22.92 -19.83
N VAL A 134 3.36 22.94 -20.02
CA VAL A 134 2.55 21.81 -20.48
C VAL A 134 1.71 22.31 -21.65
N LEU A 135 2.09 21.93 -22.86
CA LEU A 135 1.56 22.54 -24.09
C LEU A 135 1.04 21.46 -25.06
N PRO A 136 -0.05 21.71 -25.79
CA PRO A 136 -0.50 20.83 -26.87
C PRO A 136 0.55 20.74 -27.98
N VAL A 137 0.59 19.62 -28.69
CA VAL A 137 1.35 19.49 -29.94
C VAL A 137 0.67 20.32 -31.03
N ILE A 138 0.91 21.63 -31.05
CA ILE A 138 0.53 22.54 -32.13
C ILE A 138 1.78 23.36 -32.43
N ASP A 139 2.28 23.24 -33.66
CA ASP A 139 3.52 23.82 -34.20
C ASP A 139 4.08 25.03 -33.45
N SER A 140 5.28 24.88 -32.89
CA SER A 140 6.31 25.93 -32.99
C SER A 140 7.70 25.35 -32.81
N SER A 141 8.46 25.50 -33.89
CA SER A 141 9.89 25.31 -34.05
C SER A 141 10.73 26.16 -33.08
N ASN A 142 11.89 25.62 -32.71
CA ASN A 142 13.12 26.33 -32.30
C ASN A 142 13.21 27.04 -30.94
N ALA A 143 12.26 26.89 -30.01
CA ALA A 143 12.30 27.66 -28.75
C ALA A 143 13.27 27.14 -27.66
N PHE A 144 13.86 25.96 -27.81
CA PHE A 144 14.72 25.36 -26.78
C PHE A 144 16.05 24.87 -27.37
N ALA A 145 16.98 25.79 -27.63
CA ALA A 145 18.37 25.43 -27.87
C ALA A 145 18.90 24.64 -26.66
N ASP A 146 19.63 23.53 -26.90
CA ASP A 146 20.26 22.67 -25.89
C ASP A 146 19.32 21.86 -24.96
N ALA A 147 18.06 21.62 -25.34
CA ALA A 147 17.16 20.73 -24.62
C ALA A 147 17.29 19.24 -25.04
N ILE A 148 17.15 18.34 -24.08
CA ILE A 148 17.01 16.90 -24.33
C ILE A 148 15.56 16.63 -24.70
N VAL A 149 15.32 16.28 -25.96
CA VAL A 149 13.98 15.91 -26.46
C VAL A 149 13.83 14.40 -26.42
N VAL A 150 12.84 13.92 -25.69
CA VAL A 150 12.47 12.51 -25.64
C VAL A 150 11.11 12.36 -26.30
N GLU A 151 11.06 11.61 -27.40
CA GLU A 151 9.83 11.32 -28.13
C GLU A 151 9.04 10.23 -27.39
N MET A 152 7.79 10.52 -27.04
CA MET A 152 6.93 9.59 -26.32
C MET A 152 6.15 8.67 -27.27
N ASP A 153 5.97 9.03 -28.55
CA ASP A 153 5.15 8.26 -29.51
C ASP A 153 3.73 7.96 -28.98
N GLY A 154 3.13 8.88 -28.23
CA GLY A 154 1.81 8.70 -27.62
C GLY A 154 1.78 7.85 -26.35
N LYS A 155 2.93 7.45 -25.79
CA LYS A 155 3.00 6.75 -24.48
C LYS A 155 2.33 7.56 -23.37
N PHE A 156 1.86 6.86 -22.35
CA PHE A 156 1.21 7.47 -21.20
C PHE A 156 2.23 8.13 -20.28
N VAL A 157 1.90 9.32 -19.80
CA VAL A 157 2.62 10.04 -18.74
C VAL A 157 1.64 10.39 -17.64
N THR A 158 2.03 10.17 -16.39
CA THR A 158 1.30 10.58 -15.18
C THR A 158 2.20 11.47 -14.33
N PRO A 159 1.65 12.24 -13.35
CA PRO A 159 2.46 12.75 -12.26
C PRO A 159 3.11 11.57 -11.51
N GLY A 160 4.16 11.85 -10.75
CA GLY A 160 4.71 10.91 -9.78
C GLY A 160 3.62 10.40 -8.83
N LEU A 161 3.61 9.09 -8.60
CA LEU A 161 2.65 8.49 -7.67
C LEU A 161 3.01 8.86 -6.22
N VAL A 162 2.00 8.96 -5.38
CA VAL A 162 2.10 9.47 -4.02
C VAL A 162 1.53 8.44 -3.04
N ASP A 163 2.40 7.85 -2.21
CA ASP A 163 2.01 6.89 -1.17
C ASP A 163 1.85 7.61 0.17
N MET A 164 0.62 7.84 0.61
CA MET A 164 0.36 8.57 1.86
C MET A 164 0.45 7.69 3.13
N HIS A 165 0.80 6.41 3.01
CA HIS A 165 1.06 5.55 4.17
C HIS A 165 2.13 4.51 3.85
N SER A 166 3.33 4.74 4.37
CA SER A 166 4.48 3.87 4.18
C SER A 166 5.30 3.72 5.46
N HIS A 167 5.91 2.55 5.66
CA HIS A 167 6.87 2.29 6.75
C HIS A 167 8.30 2.04 6.24
N HIS A 168 8.53 2.09 4.93
CA HIS A 168 9.89 2.06 4.39
C HIS A 168 10.73 3.22 4.98
N LEU A 169 12.05 3.08 4.99
CA LEU A 169 13.00 3.92 5.74
C LEU A 169 12.93 3.81 7.26
N VAL A 170 11.84 3.40 7.90
CA VAL A 170 11.80 3.13 9.35
C VAL A 170 11.77 1.63 9.67
N GLY A 171 11.19 0.81 8.78
CA GLY A 171 11.42 -0.63 8.66
C GLY A 171 12.13 -0.90 7.33
N ALA A 172 13.46 -0.81 7.31
CA ALA A 172 14.24 -0.92 6.08
C ALA A 172 14.27 -2.36 5.53
N TRP A 173 14.42 -2.49 4.21
CA TRP A 173 14.61 -3.81 3.58
C TRP A 173 16.09 -4.11 3.26
N PRO A 174 16.55 -5.36 3.43
CA PRO A 174 15.82 -6.47 4.04
C PRO A 174 15.56 -6.25 5.53
N GLY A 175 14.41 -6.74 5.99
CA GLY A 175 13.97 -6.58 7.38
C GLY A 175 14.94 -7.22 8.34
N LEU A 176 15.39 -6.44 9.33
CA LEU A 176 16.27 -6.86 10.42
C LEU A 176 15.79 -6.19 11.71
N GLU A 177 15.85 -6.91 12.83
CA GLU A 177 15.55 -6.37 14.17
C GLU A 177 16.38 -5.11 14.47
N ALA A 178 17.64 -5.07 14.03
CA ALA A 178 18.54 -3.94 14.25
C ALA A 178 18.19 -2.67 13.47
N THR A 179 17.28 -2.75 12.49
CA THR A 179 16.84 -1.62 11.66
C THR A 179 15.34 -1.35 11.76
N GLU A 180 14.67 -1.98 12.73
CA GLU A 180 13.23 -1.85 12.97
C GLU A 180 12.95 -0.70 13.95
N ASP A 181 12.57 0.47 13.43
CA ASP A 181 12.17 1.65 14.21
C ASP A 181 10.74 2.11 13.87
N THR A 182 9.89 1.22 13.35
CA THR A 182 8.52 1.57 12.93
C THR A 182 7.62 1.96 14.11
N ASN A 183 7.80 1.38 15.30
CA ASN A 183 7.01 1.72 16.50
C ASN A 183 7.90 1.86 17.75
N GLU A 184 7.59 2.85 18.59
CA GLU A 184 8.15 2.96 19.95
C GLU A 184 7.22 2.27 20.96
N MET A 185 7.55 1.04 21.34
CA MET A 185 6.71 0.19 22.20
C MET A 185 7.30 -0.01 23.61
N ASN A 186 8.33 0.74 24.01
CA ASN A 186 8.91 0.61 25.33
C ASN A 186 7.86 0.90 26.42
N GLU A 187 7.76 -0.02 27.38
CA GLU A 187 6.78 0.05 28.47
C GLU A 187 6.88 1.36 29.28
N ALA A 188 8.07 1.98 29.35
CA ALA A 188 8.28 3.25 30.04
C ALA A 188 7.55 4.43 29.41
N TYR A 189 7.23 4.36 28.11
CA TYR A 189 6.54 5.43 27.38
C TYR A 189 5.04 5.16 27.21
N GLY A 190 4.61 3.90 27.30
CA GLY A 190 3.21 3.51 27.17
C GLY A 190 2.64 3.78 25.76
N PRO A 191 1.30 3.88 25.60
CA PRO A 191 0.64 3.94 24.29
C PRO A 191 0.60 5.33 23.65
N LEU A 192 1.18 6.35 24.30
CA LEU A 192 1.10 7.75 23.88
C LEU A 192 2.50 8.31 23.70
N THR A 193 3.00 8.27 22.47
CA THR A 193 4.33 8.73 22.10
C THR A 193 4.29 9.89 21.09
N PRO A 194 3.48 10.95 21.27
CA PRO A 194 3.39 12.05 20.31
C PRO A 194 4.71 12.85 20.16
N PHE A 195 5.67 12.63 21.06
CA PHE A 195 6.99 13.26 21.09
C PHE A 195 8.05 12.53 20.27
N VAL A 196 7.80 11.29 19.81
CA VAL A 196 8.73 10.60 18.89
C VAL A 196 8.44 11.02 17.45
N ARG A 197 9.43 10.83 16.59
CA ARG A 197 9.38 11.27 15.19
C ARG A 197 9.96 10.17 14.31
N SER A 198 9.23 9.76 13.28
CA SER A 198 9.78 8.86 12.25
C SER A 198 11.07 9.40 11.62
N LEU A 199 11.24 10.74 11.56
CA LEU A 199 12.48 11.40 11.14
C LEU A 199 13.73 10.86 11.85
N ASP A 200 13.62 10.56 13.14
CA ASP A 200 14.75 10.11 13.97
C ASP A 200 15.11 8.63 13.70
N GLY A 201 14.24 7.89 12.99
CA GLY A 201 14.43 6.50 12.61
C GLY A 201 14.59 6.26 11.11
N ILE A 202 14.71 7.31 10.27
CA ILE A 202 14.90 7.17 8.81
C ILE A 202 16.29 6.60 8.50
N LYS A 203 16.36 5.55 7.66
CA LYS A 203 17.59 4.94 7.14
C LYS A 203 17.85 5.45 5.72
N PRO A 204 18.70 6.48 5.52
CA PRO A 204 18.92 7.10 4.21
C PRO A 204 19.66 6.21 3.18
N TYR A 205 19.85 4.94 3.50
CA TYR A 205 20.48 3.90 2.69
C TYR A 205 19.53 2.74 2.36
N ASP A 206 18.25 2.81 2.76
CA ASP A 206 17.27 1.76 2.50
C ASP A 206 17.03 1.56 0.99
N GLU A 207 17.42 0.40 0.47
CA GLU A 207 17.28 0.08 -0.94
C GLU A 207 15.82 -0.13 -1.36
N ALA A 208 14.89 -0.33 -0.41
CA ALA A 208 13.45 -0.31 -0.68
C ALA A 208 13.05 0.98 -1.41
N THR A 209 13.63 2.13 -1.06
CA THR A 209 13.35 3.41 -1.74
C THR A 209 13.60 3.35 -3.25
N THR A 210 14.64 2.64 -3.71
CA THR A 210 14.89 2.45 -5.14
C THR A 210 13.87 1.52 -5.79
N ILE A 211 13.48 0.45 -5.10
CA ILE A 211 12.46 -0.51 -5.56
C ILE A 211 11.10 0.18 -5.69
N ILE A 212 10.69 0.92 -4.66
CA ILE A 212 9.45 1.68 -4.60
C ILE A 212 9.40 2.72 -5.73
N ARG A 213 10.47 3.51 -5.90
CA ARG A 213 10.57 4.49 -6.99
C ARG A 213 10.43 3.84 -8.35
N SER A 214 10.95 2.63 -8.54
CA SER A 214 10.86 1.93 -9.83
C SER A 214 9.43 1.57 -10.26
N GLY A 215 8.48 1.56 -9.32
CA GLY A 215 7.05 1.43 -9.58
C GLY A 215 6.34 2.75 -9.94
N GLY A 216 7.07 3.88 -9.93
CA GLY A 216 6.53 5.21 -10.22
C GLY A 216 6.21 6.06 -8.99
N ILE A 217 6.44 5.56 -7.77
CA ILE A 217 6.15 6.26 -6.52
C ILE A 217 7.29 7.22 -6.21
N THR A 218 7.06 8.52 -6.40
CA THR A 218 8.08 9.56 -6.21
C THR A 218 8.07 10.15 -4.81
N THR A 219 6.93 10.07 -4.11
CA THR A 219 6.73 10.66 -2.79
C THR A 219 6.05 9.67 -1.84
N SER A 220 6.51 9.64 -0.59
CA SER A 220 5.87 8.83 0.46
C SER A 220 5.78 9.60 1.78
N LEU A 221 4.70 9.39 2.54
CA LEU A 221 4.60 9.79 3.95
C LEU A 221 5.10 8.66 4.83
N ILE A 222 6.24 8.88 5.47
CA ILE A 222 6.86 7.94 6.41
C ILE A 222 6.27 8.21 7.77
N LEU A 223 5.64 7.20 8.35
CA LEU A 223 4.86 7.34 9.57
C LEU A 223 5.10 6.16 10.50
N PRO A 224 5.02 6.35 11.84
CA PRO A 224 5.02 5.25 12.78
C PRO A 224 3.95 4.21 12.45
N GLY A 225 4.09 2.99 12.95
CA GLY A 225 3.09 1.94 12.81
C GLY A 225 1.79 2.23 13.57
N SER A 226 1.09 1.17 13.95
CA SER A 226 -0.20 1.27 14.65
C SER A 226 -0.20 0.60 16.02
N ALA A 227 0.98 0.37 16.60
CA ALA A 227 1.06 -0.19 17.95
C ALA A 227 0.46 0.77 18.98
N ASN A 228 0.65 2.08 18.81
CA ASN A 228 0.35 3.10 19.82
C ASN A 228 -0.93 3.87 19.48
N VAL A 229 -1.64 4.34 20.50
CA VAL A 229 -2.83 5.21 20.32
C VAL A 229 -2.42 6.56 19.69
N MET A 230 -1.31 7.12 20.15
CA MET A 230 -0.59 8.21 19.45
C MET A 230 0.83 7.72 19.18
N GLY A 231 1.15 7.45 17.91
CA GLY A 231 2.42 6.81 17.51
C GLY A 231 3.59 7.77 17.29
N GLY A 232 3.33 9.05 17.08
CA GLY A 232 4.37 10.07 16.86
C GLY A 232 4.26 10.76 15.52
N GLU A 233 5.22 11.63 15.24
CA GLU A 233 5.21 12.47 14.04
C GLU A 233 5.67 11.74 12.78
N ALA A 234 5.04 12.10 11.66
CA ALA A 234 5.31 11.58 10.32
C ALA A 234 5.96 12.64 9.42
N PHE A 235 6.75 12.19 8.44
CA PHE A 235 7.54 13.05 7.55
C PHE A 235 7.45 12.60 6.11
N ILE A 236 7.35 13.57 5.18
CA ILE A 236 7.25 13.27 3.75
C ILE A 236 8.64 13.27 3.12
N VAL A 237 8.93 12.21 2.35
CA VAL A 237 10.17 12.04 1.60
C VAL A 237 9.91 12.01 0.09
N LYS A 238 10.92 12.38 -0.68
CA LYS A 238 11.04 11.99 -2.10
C LYS A 238 11.84 10.71 -2.17
N ASN A 239 11.40 9.74 -2.96
CA ASN A 239 11.98 8.39 -3.03
C ASN A 239 13.29 8.35 -3.84
N VAL A 240 14.28 9.15 -3.43
CA VAL A 240 15.59 9.26 -4.07
C VAL A 240 16.68 9.22 -2.99
N LEU A 241 17.50 8.17 -3.05
CA LEU A 241 18.69 8.04 -2.21
C LEU A 241 19.79 9.00 -2.69
N ARG A 242 20.61 9.49 -1.75
CA ARG A 242 21.81 10.31 -2.03
C ARG A 242 21.52 11.51 -2.95
N ALA A 243 20.42 12.21 -2.66
CA ALA A 243 19.86 13.21 -3.56
C ALA A 243 20.62 14.54 -3.55
N GLY A 244 21.31 14.91 -2.48
CA GLY A 244 21.95 16.23 -2.41
C GLY A 244 23.35 16.27 -2.98
N LYS A 245 23.99 17.43 -2.79
CA LYS A 245 25.14 17.87 -3.58
C LYS A 245 26.34 16.93 -3.49
N ASN A 246 26.57 16.35 -2.32
CA ASN A 246 27.71 15.46 -2.07
C ASN A 246 27.38 13.99 -2.37
N SER A 247 26.13 13.68 -2.75
CA SER A 247 25.64 12.30 -2.90
C SER A 247 25.84 11.46 -1.63
N GLU A 248 25.64 12.07 -0.46
CA GLU A 248 25.79 11.43 0.85
C GLU A 248 24.45 10.86 1.33
N GLU A 249 24.52 9.92 2.27
CA GLU A 249 23.34 9.34 2.92
C GLU A 249 22.82 10.32 3.99
N SER A 250 21.97 11.25 3.56
CA SER A 250 21.46 12.33 4.41
C SER A 250 19.93 12.31 4.49
N VAL A 251 19.40 12.14 5.71
CA VAL A 251 17.96 12.17 6.00
C VAL A 251 17.32 13.48 5.53
N GLU A 252 17.96 14.61 5.85
CA GLU A 252 17.45 15.94 5.50
C GLU A 252 17.35 16.16 3.98
N GLU A 253 18.22 15.51 3.19
CA GLU A 253 18.19 15.58 1.73
C GLU A 253 17.12 14.68 1.10
N MET A 254 16.49 13.79 1.86
CA MET A 254 15.36 12.97 1.39
C MET A 254 14.01 13.67 1.57
N LEU A 255 13.90 14.61 2.51
CA LEU A 255 12.64 15.29 2.83
C LEU A 255 12.09 16.07 1.64
N LEU A 256 10.80 15.96 1.36
CA LEU A 256 10.14 16.77 0.32
C LEU A 256 10.32 18.28 0.58
N GLU A 257 10.32 18.65 1.86
CA GLU A 257 10.46 20.03 2.35
C GLU A 257 11.92 20.41 2.68
N HIS A 258 12.91 19.69 2.13
CA HIS A 258 14.31 20.10 2.22
C HIS A 258 14.50 21.56 1.78
N GLY A 259 15.26 22.33 2.55
CA GLY A 259 15.47 23.76 2.31
C GLY A 259 14.31 24.67 2.75
N VAL A 260 13.19 24.13 3.23
CA VAL A 260 12.13 24.89 3.91
C VAL A 260 12.51 25.04 5.40
N PRO A 261 12.39 26.24 6.00
CA PRO A 261 12.61 26.43 7.44
C PRO A 261 11.78 25.43 8.26
N LYS A 262 12.38 24.84 9.30
CA LYS A 262 11.71 23.80 10.10
C LYS A 262 10.38 24.26 10.72
N SER A 263 10.27 25.54 11.08
CA SER A 263 9.06 26.17 11.61
C SER A 263 7.92 26.30 10.58
N ASP A 264 8.24 26.16 9.28
CA ASP A 264 7.30 26.34 8.17
C ASP A 264 6.95 25.01 7.49
N ARG A 265 7.57 23.90 7.93
CA ARG A 265 7.29 22.54 7.45
C ARG A 265 5.94 22.06 7.94
N ARG A 266 5.25 21.26 7.11
CA ARG A 266 4.01 20.63 7.56
C ARG A 266 4.31 19.52 8.56
N ARG A 267 3.58 19.52 9.67
CA ARG A 267 3.63 18.45 10.68
C ARG A 267 2.49 17.46 10.47
N TYR A 268 2.76 16.19 10.71
CA TYR A 268 1.81 15.10 10.61
C TYR A 268 1.89 14.24 11.86
N MET A 269 0.76 13.73 12.35
CA MET A 269 0.69 12.83 13.51
C MET A 269 0.06 11.51 13.09
N LYS A 270 0.68 10.40 13.49
CA LYS A 270 0.07 9.07 13.41
C LYS A 270 -0.66 8.75 14.70
N MET A 271 -1.90 8.29 14.58
CA MET A 271 -2.68 7.69 15.66
C MET A 271 -3.21 6.32 15.25
N ALA A 272 -3.65 5.52 16.23
CA ALA A 272 -4.34 4.27 15.98
C ALA A 272 -5.47 4.02 16.97
N CYS A 273 -6.50 3.32 16.50
CA CYS A 273 -7.62 2.83 17.28
C CYS A 273 -7.74 1.30 17.10
N GLY A 274 -8.85 0.70 17.55
CA GLY A 274 -9.14 -0.70 17.25
C GLY A 274 -8.24 -1.73 17.94
N GLU A 275 -8.03 -2.86 17.26
CA GLU A 275 -7.41 -4.08 17.81
C GLU A 275 -5.92 -3.92 18.11
N ASN A 276 -5.18 -3.18 17.28
CA ASN A 276 -3.72 -3.10 17.36
C ASN A 276 -3.22 -2.51 18.70
N PRO A 277 -3.57 -1.27 19.09
CA PRO A 277 -3.17 -0.72 20.38
C PRO A 277 -3.76 -1.48 21.56
N ARG A 278 -4.98 -2.02 21.43
CA ARG A 278 -5.57 -2.92 22.42
C ARG A 278 -4.69 -4.16 22.65
N ARG A 279 -4.20 -4.79 21.60
CA ARG A 279 -3.41 -6.02 21.66
C ARG A 279 -2.02 -5.79 22.25
N VAL A 280 -1.36 -4.69 21.87
CA VAL A 280 -0.02 -4.32 22.35
C VAL A 280 -0.07 -3.97 23.84
N TYR A 281 -0.92 -3.01 24.22
CA TYR A 281 -0.95 -2.47 25.59
C TYR A 281 -1.97 -3.14 26.52
N LYS A 282 -2.66 -4.19 26.04
CA LYS A 282 -3.69 -4.94 26.78
C LYS A 282 -4.85 -4.07 27.30
N HIS A 283 -5.16 -3.00 26.57
CA HIS A 283 -6.28 -2.11 26.85
C HIS A 283 -7.57 -2.56 26.16
N THR A 284 -8.71 -1.99 26.54
CA THR A 284 -9.95 -2.05 25.73
C THR A 284 -10.05 -0.80 24.86
N ARG A 285 -10.98 -0.77 23.89
CA ARG A 285 -11.32 0.48 23.16
C ARG A 285 -11.65 1.63 24.11
N MET A 286 -12.43 1.35 25.17
CA MET A 286 -12.72 2.32 26.23
C MET A 286 -11.47 2.79 26.96
N GLY A 287 -10.55 1.86 27.26
CA GLY A 287 -9.27 2.18 27.89
C GLY A 287 -8.41 3.10 27.02
N ASN A 288 -8.31 2.80 25.72
CA ASN A 288 -7.61 3.64 24.73
C ASN A 288 -8.22 5.05 24.66
N ALA A 289 -9.54 5.15 24.61
CA ALA A 289 -10.23 6.44 24.60
C ALA A 289 -10.01 7.23 25.91
N TRP A 290 -9.99 6.58 27.08
CA TRP A 290 -9.74 7.24 28.36
C TRP A 290 -8.30 7.77 28.47
N VAL A 291 -7.28 6.96 28.09
CA VAL A 291 -5.89 7.42 28.14
C VAL A 291 -5.66 8.58 27.16
N PHE A 292 -6.28 8.54 25.98
CA PHE A 292 -6.24 9.64 25.02
C PHE A 292 -6.83 10.92 25.62
N ARG A 293 -8.05 10.88 26.16
CA ARG A 293 -8.70 12.05 26.80
C ARG A 293 -7.84 12.66 27.90
N LYS A 294 -7.30 11.82 28.81
CA LYS A 294 -6.43 12.29 29.90
C LYS A 294 -5.19 13.03 29.39
N HIS A 295 -4.58 12.56 28.29
CA HIS A 295 -3.45 13.24 27.68
C HIS A 295 -3.85 14.55 27.01
N MET A 296 -4.98 14.55 26.32
CA MET A 296 -5.50 15.76 25.68
C MET A 296 -5.89 16.84 26.70
N GLU A 297 -6.42 16.48 27.87
CA GLU A 297 -6.64 17.40 28.98
C GLU A 297 -5.34 18.09 29.42
N ARG A 298 -4.24 17.33 29.59
CA ARG A 298 -2.91 17.90 29.89
C ARG A 298 -2.46 18.88 28.80
N ALA A 299 -2.66 18.53 27.53
CA ALA A 299 -2.30 19.39 26.41
C ALA A 299 -3.15 20.69 26.40
N VAL A 300 -4.45 20.61 26.71
CA VAL A 300 -5.32 21.79 26.85
C VAL A 300 -4.87 22.69 28.00
N GLU A 301 -4.49 22.12 29.14
CA GLU A 301 -3.95 22.87 30.27
C GLU A 301 -2.65 23.60 29.90
N LEU A 302 -1.72 22.91 29.25
CA LEU A 302 -0.47 23.50 28.79
C LEU A 302 -0.71 24.62 27.78
N LYS A 303 -1.58 24.38 26.78
CA LYS A 303 -1.98 25.40 25.80
C LYS A 303 -2.53 26.65 26.49
N THR A 304 -3.39 26.47 27.50
CA THR A 304 -3.98 27.57 28.27
C THR A 304 -2.91 28.35 29.06
N LYS A 305 -1.96 27.65 29.70
CA LYS A 305 -0.83 28.28 30.40
C LYS A 305 0.06 29.06 29.44
N GLN A 306 0.33 28.53 28.26
CA GLN A 306 1.08 29.22 27.20
C GLN A 306 0.35 30.47 26.72
N ASP A 307 -0.94 30.37 26.39
CA ASP A 307 -1.73 31.51 25.90
C ASP A 307 -1.80 32.63 26.95
N SER A 308 -1.99 32.27 28.23
CA SER A 308 -1.98 33.22 29.34
C SER A 308 -0.61 33.90 29.52
N TRP A 309 0.48 33.13 29.43
CA TRP A 309 1.83 33.67 29.51
C TRP A 309 2.11 34.62 28.34
N CYS A 310 1.74 34.26 27.11
CA CYS A 310 1.96 35.06 25.91
C CYS A 310 1.26 36.43 26.01
N LEU A 311 0.00 36.45 26.47
CA LEU A 311 -0.75 37.69 26.68
C LEU A 311 -0.11 38.56 27.78
N ALA A 312 0.31 37.94 28.89
CA ALA A 312 0.98 38.65 29.97
C ALA A 312 2.34 39.22 29.53
N ALA A 313 3.11 38.47 28.75
CA ALA A 313 4.40 38.88 28.22
C ALA A 313 4.28 40.03 27.23
N ALA A 314 3.30 39.99 26.33
CA ALA A 314 3.03 41.08 25.38
C ALA A 314 2.66 42.37 26.13
N SER A 315 1.76 42.26 27.11
CA SER A 315 1.37 43.39 27.98
C SER A 315 2.55 43.95 28.79
N ALA A 316 3.42 43.08 29.33
CA ALA A 316 4.62 43.50 30.05
C ALA A 316 5.63 44.23 29.14
N GLN A 317 5.77 43.80 27.89
CA GLN A 317 6.62 44.48 26.92
C GLN A 317 6.06 45.85 26.50
N GLU A 318 4.74 45.98 26.34
CA GLU A 318 4.08 47.24 26.01
C GLU A 318 4.13 48.26 27.16
N THR A 319 3.94 47.80 28.41
CA THR A 319 3.89 48.66 29.60
C THR A 319 5.26 49.01 30.18
N GLY A 320 6.28 48.20 29.89
CA GLY A 320 7.63 48.38 30.43
C GLY A 320 7.74 48.10 31.94
N ASP A 321 6.80 47.35 32.53
CA ASP A 321 6.83 47.00 33.96
C ASP A 321 7.97 46.01 34.27
N ALA A 322 9.09 46.55 34.76
CA ALA A 322 10.29 45.79 35.07
C ALA A 322 10.07 44.64 36.07
N ALA A 323 9.13 44.77 37.01
CA ALA A 323 8.85 43.73 37.99
C ALA A 323 8.11 42.54 37.35
N THR A 324 7.15 42.83 36.47
CA THR A 324 6.43 41.82 35.70
C THR A 324 7.34 41.15 34.67
N VAL A 325 8.18 41.93 33.97
CA VAL A 325 9.20 41.40 33.04
C VAL A 325 10.14 40.43 33.76
N ALA A 326 10.67 40.81 34.94
CA ALA A 326 11.51 39.92 35.73
C ALA A 326 10.79 38.63 36.12
N SER A 327 9.54 38.72 36.62
CA SER A 327 8.77 37.54 37.03
C SER A 327 8.48 36.58 35.87
N LEU A 328 8.12 37.11 34.70
CA LEU A 328 7.85 36.30 33.51
C LEU A 328 9.12 35.70 32.92
N ALA A 329 10.23 36.44 32.92
CA ALA A 329 11.52 35.96 32.46
C ALA A 329 12.10 34.86 33.35
N GLU A 330 11.91 34.95 34.68
CA GLU A 330 12.32 33.89 35.61
C GLU A 330 11.48 32.61 35.42
N LYS A 331 10.15 32.76 35.32
CA LYS A 331 9.23 31.63 35.09
C LYS A 331 9.43 30.99 33.71
N GLY A 332 9.67 31.80 32.69
CA GLY A 332 9.71 31.38 31.28
C GLY A 332 8.33 31.01 30.73
N LEU A 333 8.24 30.87 29.40
CA LEU A 333 7.07 30.29 28.74
C LEU A 333 6.91 28.84 29.22
N PRO A 334 5.71 28.40 29.66
CA PRO A 334 5.47 27.01 30.01
C PRO A 334 5.63 26.09 28.78
N GLU A 335 6.60 25.18 28.84
CA GLU A 335 6.87 24.21 27.79
C GLU A 335 7.04 22.81 28.40
N GLU A 336 6.40 21.81 27.78
CA GLU A 336 6.63 20.40 28.06
C GLU A 336 6.86 19.69 26.73
N LEU A 337 8.08 19.17 26.52
CA LEU A 337 8.47 18.56 25.24
C LEU A 337 7.53 17.40 24.85
N GLU A 338 7.10 16.61 25.85
CA GLU A 338 6.16 15.49 25.67
C GLU A 338 4.83 15.93 25.03
N LEU A 339 4.40 17.17 25.26
CA LEU A 339 3.11 17.70 24.83
C LEU A 339 3.19 18.66 23.64
N ASP A 340 4.38 18.96 23.11
CA ASP A 340 4.55 19.93 22.00
C ASP A 340 3.66 19.60 20.80
N SER A 341 3.76 18.37 20.29
CA SER A 341 2.96 17.92 19.13
C SER A 341 1.46 17.89 19.44
N SER A 342 1.07 17.55 20.66
CA SER A 342 -0.34 17.53 21.07
C SER A 342 -0.91 18.94 21.19
N VAL A 343 -0.14 19.90 21.70
CA VAL A 343 -0.54 21.32 21.72
C VAL A 343 -0.59 21.88 20.30
N ALA A 344 0.38 21.58 19.45
CA ALA A 344 0.37 21.99 18.05
C ALA A 344 -0.88 21.43 17.31
N MET A 345 -1.27 20.19 17.62
CA MET A 345 -2.50 19.59 17.11
C MET A 345 -3.75 20.34 17.58
N LEU A 346 -3.84 20.72 18.86
CA LEU A 346 -4.93 21.56 19.39
C LEU A 346 -4.97 22.97 18.76
N ARG A 347 -3.86 23.42 18.17
CA ARG A 347 -3.77 24.69 17.43
C ARG A 347 -4.02 24.53 15.93
N GLY A 348 -4.34 23.32 15.46
CA GLY A 348 -4.59 23.02 14.05
C GLY A 348 -3.32 22.97 13.18
N GLN A 349 -2.13 22.89 13.78
CA GLN A 349 -0.84 22.93 13.07
C GLN A 349 -0.35 21.54 12.61
N VAL A 350 -1.09 20.48 12.92
CA VAL A 350 -0.70 19.09 12.67
C VAL A 350 -1.82 18.38 11.91
N GLY A 351 -1.48 17.74 10.79
CA GLY A 351 -2.40 16.85 10.05
C GLY A 351 -2.46 15.46 10.71
N VAL A 352 -3.64 15.04 11.16
CA VAL A 352 -3.80 13.79 11.91
C VAL A 352 -4.22 12.65 10.99
N ASN A 353 -3.40 11.60 10.94
CA ASN A 353 -3.61 10.39 10.16
C ASN A 353 -3.87 9.21 11.11
N ILE A 354 -5.03 8.57 10.99
CA ILE A 354 -5.53 7.68 12.03
C ILE A 354 -5.76 6.28 11.46
N HIS A 355 -5.00 5.29 11.93
CA HIS A 355 -5.26 3.88 11.67
C HIS A 355 -6.56 3.44 12.35
N CYS A 356 -7.61 3.19 11.56
CA CYS A 356 -8.90 2.70 12.02
C CYS A 356 -9.57 1.82 10.98
N TYR A 357 -10.43 0.91 11.40
CA TYR A 357 -11.06 -0.06 10.50
C TYR A 357 -12.58 -0.05 10.57
N GLU A 358 -13.15 0.00 11.78
CA GLU A 358 -14.57 -0.26 12.01
C GLU A 358 -15.38 1.04 12.23
N PRO A 359 -16.69 1.03 11.95
CA PRO A 359 -17.54 2.20 12.12
C PRO A 359 -17.48 2.86 13.50
N GLU A 360 -17.48 2.07 14.58
CA GLU A 360 -17.42 2.58 15.95
C GLU A 360 -16.10 3.31 16.24
N ASP A 361 -15.02 2.89 15.60
CA ASP A 361 -13.70 3.49 15.76
C ASP A 361 -13.63 4.84 15.03
N PHE A 362 -14.24 4.94 13.83
CA PHE A 362 -14.37 6.23 13.13
C PHE A 362 -15.22 7.23 13.93
N GLU A 363 -16.36 6.76 14.45
CA GLU A 363 -17.27 7.58 15.25
C GLU A 363 -16.59 8.12 16.51
N ASP A 364 -15.89 7.27 17.26
CA ASP A 364 -15.19 7.70 18.49
C ASP A 364 -14.09 8.74 18.18
N MET A 365 -13.30 8.52 17.14
CA MET A 365 -12.26 9.49 16.75
C MET A 365 -12.83 10.82 16.25
N MET A 366 -13.94 10.79 15.51
CA MET A 366 -14.67 12.01 15.11
C MET A 366 -15.24 12.74 16.33
N LEU A 367 -15.74 12.01 17.34
CA LEU A 367 -16.19 12.60 18.60
C LEU A 367 -15.02 13.22 19.38
N HIS A 368 -13.85 12.57 19.44
CA HIS A 368 -12.66 13.12 20.08
C HIS A 368 -12.15 14.36 19.35
N SER A 369 -12.17 14.34 18.02
CA SER A 369 -11.87 15.51 17.18
C SER A 369 -12.77 16.70 17.53
N LYS A 370 -14.08 16.47 17.69
CA LYS A 370 -15.02 17.51 18.14
C LYS A 370 -14.82 17.93 19.60
N GLU A 371 -14.48 17.00 20.48
CA GLU A 371 -14.27 17.23 21.92
C GLU A 371 -13.08 18.16 22.17
N PHE A 372 -11.97 17.95 21.46
CA PHE A 372 -10.72 18.69 21.67
C PHE A 372 -10.38 19.70 20.57
N GLY A 373 -11.10 19.70 19.44
CA GLY A 373 -10.94 20.67 18.36
C GLY A 373 -9.73 20.44 17.45
N PHE A 374 -9.30 19.19 17.24
CA PHE A 374 -8.28 18.85 16.24
C PHE A 374 -8.89 18.34 14.95
N ARG A 375 -8.22 18.54 13.80
CA ARG A 375 -8.70 18.11 12.48
C ARG A 375 -8.17 16.73 12.11
N ILE A 376 -9.06 15.85 11.65
CA ILE A 376 -8.70 14.56 11.05
C ILE A 376 -8.39 14.77 9.57
N GLN A 377 -7.21 14.35 9.13
CA GLN A 377 -6.79 14.44 7.75
C GLN A 377 -7.22 13.19 6.97
N ALA A 378 -6.94 12.02 7.52
CA ALA A 378 -7.31 10.75 6.91
C ALA A 378 -7.54 9.64 7.94
N PHE A 379 -8.49 8.76 7.63
CA PHE A 379 -8.55 7.43 8.22
C PHE A 379 -7.78 6.46 7.33
N HIS A 380 -6.80 5.79 7.90
CA HIS A 380 -5.93 4.82 7.25
C HIS A 380 -6.47 3.40 7.47
N HIS A 381 -6.28 2.53 6.48
CA HIS A 381 -6.86 1.21 6.30
C HIS A 381 -8.37 1.25 6.06
N ALA A 382 -9.15 1.65 7.06
CA ALA A 382 -10.55 2.03 6.95
C ALA A 382 -11.43 1.05 6.13
N LEU A 383 -11.18 -0.25 6.27
CA LEU A 383 -11.78 -1.28 5.40
C LEU A 383 -13.30 -1.41 5.53
N SER A 384 -13.90 -0.87 6.60
CA SER A 384 -15.37 -0.78 6.75
C SER A 384 -15.96 0.61 6.49
N ALA A 385 -15.18 1.58 6.00
CA ALA A 385 -15.67 2.94 5.73
C ALA A 385 -16.81 2.97 4.70
N TRP A 386 -16.82 2.02 3.76
CA TRP A 386 -17.88 1.87 2.75
C TRP A 386 -19.28 1.66 3.36
N LYS A 387 -19.37 1.21 4.62
CA LYS A 387 -20.64 1.03 5.34
C LYS A 387 -21.22 2.32 5.88
N VAL A 388 -20.38 3.35 6.08
CA VAL A 388 -20.74 4.58 6.79
C VAL A 388 -20.27 5.86 6.10
N PRO A 389 -20.41 6.01 4.76
CA PRO A 389 -19.95 7.21 4.06
C PRO A 389 -20.64 8.50 4.56
N GLU A 390 -21.92 8.43 4.95
CA GLU A 390 -22.65 9.58 5.49
C GLU A 390 -22.15 10.00 6.87
N LEU A 391 -21.74 9.04 7.72
CA LEU A 391 -21.12 9.34 9.01
C LEU A 391 -19.83 10.13 8.78
N ILE A 392 -18.96 9.66 7.88
CA ILE A 392 -17.69 10.33 7.56
C ILE A 392 -17.93 11.77 7.07
N LYS A 393 -18.89 11.96 6.15
CA LYS A 393 -19.28 13.29 5.65
C LYS A 393 -19.89 14.20 6.73
N SER A 394 -20.54 13.62 7.74
CA SER A 394 -21.15 14.40 8.83
C SER A 394 -20.13 15.15 9.70
N SER A 395 -18.84 14.81 9.61
CA SER A 395 -17.75 15.59 10.23
C SER A 395 -17.72 17.04 9.77
N GLY A 396 -18.17 17.32 8.53
CA GLY A 396 -17.98 18.61 7.86
C GLY A 396 -16.56 18.83 7.32
N ASP A 397 -15.63 17.94 7.66
CA ASP A 397 -14.27 17.92 7.14
C ASP A 397 -14.17 17.02 5.90
N ASN A 398 -13.27 17.37 4.98
CA ASN A 398 -12.98 16.55 3.81
C ASN A 398 -12.00 15.41 4.16
N ILE A 399 -12.42 14.52 5.07
CA ILE A 399 -11.61 13.40 5.57
C ILE A 399 -11.36 12.40 4.43
N THR A 400 -10.08 12.06 4.21
CA THR A 400 -9.68 11.06 3.20
C THR A 400 -9.74 9.65 3.77
N ILE A 401 -10.20 8.69 2.96
CA ILE A 401 -10.14 7.26 3.26
C ILE A 401 -8.94 6.67 2.53
N ALA A 402 -7.86 6.41 3.27
CA ALA A 402 -6.64 5.79 2.76
C ALA A 402 -6.72 4.27 2.98
N THR A 403 -7.03 3.49 1.94
CA THR A 403 -7.45 2.09 2.06
C THR A 403 -6.72 1.15 1.11
N PHE A 404 -7.07 -0.13 1.16
CA PHE A 404 -6.64 -1.16 0.21
C PHE A 404 -7.79 -1.50 -0.73
N SER A 405 -7.48 -1.95 -1.94
CA SER A 405 -8.49 -2.35 -2.92
C SER A 405 -8.99 -3.77 -2.66
N ASP A 406 -8.09 -4.70 -2.31
CA ASP A 406 -8.41 -6.12 -2.14
C ASP A 406 -7.77 -6.80 -0.92
N PHE A 407 -6.80 -6.17 -0.24
CA PHE A 407 -6.18 -6.73 0.97
C PHE A 407 -7.10 -6.66 2.20
N GLY A 408 -7.34 -7.82 2.84
CA GLY A 408 -8.24 -7.98 3.97
C GLY A 408 -8.16 -9.36 4.63
N PHE A 409 -9.13 -9.67 5.50
CA PHE A 409 -9.27 -10.95 6.23
C PHE A 409 -8.19 -11.28 7.27
N TYR A 410 -7.11 -10.49 7.36
CA TYR A 410 -6.01 -10.75 8.30
C TYR A 410 -6.34 -10.44 9.78
N LYS A 411 -7.41 -9.70 10.06
CA LYS A 411 -7.89 -9.36 11.42
C LYS A 411 -9.42 -9.27 11.43
N LYS A 412 -10.05 -9.35 12.60
CA LYS A 412 -11.51 -9.21 12.70
C LYS A 412 -11.94 -7.85 12.16
N GLU A 413 -11.27 -6.77 12.54
CA GLU A 413 -11.55 -5.42 12.05
C GLU A 413 -11.28 -5.24 10.55
N ALA A 414 -10.48 -6.12 9.94
CA ALA A 414 -10.21 -6.17 8.49
C ALA A 414 -11.09 -7.16 7.72
N TYR A 415 -11.96 -7.92 8.40
CA TYR A 415 -12.73 -9.01 7.82
C TYR A 415 -13.87 -8.55 6.90
N GLU A 416 -14.31 -7.31 7.06
CA GLU A 416 -15.40 -6.69 6.30
C GLU A 416 -14.92 -5.91 5.07
N SER A 417 -13.69 -6.17 4.61
CA SER A 417 -13.14 -5.63 3.36
C SER A 417 -14.05 -5.96 2.18
N ASN A 418 -14.34 -4.96 1.36
CA ASN A 418 -15.24 -5.07 0.20
C ASN A 418 -14.53 -4.57 -1.06
N LEU A 419 -14.50 -5.38 -2.12
CA LEU A 419 -13.87 -5.01 -3.40
C LEU A 419 -14.53 -3.79 -4.07
N TYR A 420 -15.82 -3.56 -3.79
CA TYR A 420 -16.57 -2.41 -4.28
C TYR A 420 -16.45 -1.17 -3.37
N ALA A 421 -15.65 -1.22 -2.30
CA ALA A 421 -15.56 -0.12 -1.34
C ALA A 421 -15.15 1.21 -2.00
N GLY A 422 -14.18 1.19 -2.91
CA GLY A 422 -13.74 2.39 -3.64
C GLY A 422 -14.87 3.03 -4.43
N LYS A 423 -15.66 2.22 -5.16
CA LYS A 423 -16.85 2.67 -5.89
C LYS A 423 -17.90 3.27 -4.96
N ILE A 424 -18.24 2.58 -3.87
CA ILE A 424 -19.27 3.01 -2.92
C ILE A 424 -18.91 4.37 -2.30
N LEU A 425 -17.64 4.55 -1.93
CA LEU A 425 -17.13 5.79 -1.36
C LEU A 425 -17.08 6.91 -2.40
N GLU A 426 -16.65 6.61 -3.64
CA GLU A 426 -16.67 7.55 -4.77
C GLU A 426 -18.09 8.06 -5.05
N ASP A 427 -19.06 7.14 -5.21
CA ASP A 427 -20.47 7.46 -5.46
C ASP A 427 -21.07 8.32 -4.33
N SER A 428 -20.54 8.18 -3.12
CA SER A 428 -20.95 8.96 -1.94
C SER A 428 -20.24 10.31 -1.82
N GLY A 429 -19.26 10.61 -2.68
CA GLY A 429 -18.46 11.83 -2.65
C GLY A 429 -17.36 11.86 -1.57
N VAL A 430 -16.96 10.71 -1.03
CA VAL A 430 -15.88 10.59 -0.05
C VAL A 430 -14.54 10.42 -0.80
N PRO A 431 -13.50 11.24 -0.51
CA PRO A 431 -12.21 11.09 -1.18
C PRO A 431 -11.51 9.80 -0.74
N VAL A 432 -11.07 9.01 -1.72
CA VAL A 432 -10.37 7.73 -1.52
C VAL A 432 -8.93 7.85 -2.02
N ALA A 433 -7.99 7.43 -1.19
CA ALA A 433 -6.62 7.18 -1.60
C ALA A 433 -6.30 5.70 -1.43
N TYR A 434 -5.66 5.08 -2.42
CA TYR A 434 -5.03 3.79 -2.20
C TYR A 434 -3.63 4.01 -1.67
N LYS A 435 -3.24 3.22 -0.67
CA LYS A 435 -1.93 3.28 -0.02
C LYS A 435 -1.32 1.91 0.08
N SER A 436 -0.01 1.84 0.29
CA SER A 436 0.68 0.55 0.28
C SER A 436 0.81 -0.09 1.66
N ASP A 437 1.07 0.68 2.72
CA ASP A 437 1.48 0.12 4.04
C ASP A 437 2.85 -0.57 4.04
N HIS A 438 3.77 -0.14 3.17
CA HIS A 438 5.01 -0.85 2.86
C HIS A 438 5.74 -1.34 4.11
N GLY A 439 5.79 -2.66 4.27
CA GLY A 439 6.53 -3.35 5.33
C GLY A 439 6.92 -4.77 4.94
N GLU A 440 6.08 -5.45 4.16
CA GLU A 440 6.33 -6.80 3.66
C GLU A 440 5.92 -6.95 2.18
N GLU A 441 6.16 -8.12 1.59
CA GLU A 441 5.89 -8.37 0.18
C GLU A 441 4.43 -8.10 -0.23
N GLY A 442 3.45 -8.49 0.60
CA GLY A 442 2.03 -8.28 0.36
C GLY A 442 1.63 -6.80 0.26
N THR A 443 2.38 -5.92 0.93
CA THR A 443 2.13 -4.47 1.02
C THR A 443 3.15 -3.62 0.26
N ASN A 444 3.89 -4.24 -0.67
CA ASN A 444 4.98 -3.61 -1.39
C ASN A 444 4.53 -2.39 -2.23
N ALA A 445 4.90 -1.18 -1.78
CA ALA A 445 4.63 0.09 -2.46
C ALA A 445 5.01 0.14 -3.95
N LYS A 446 5.95 -0.68 -4.45
CA LYS A 446 6.24 -0.75 -5.89
C LYS A 446 4.98 -1.00 -6.73
N TYR A 447 3.99 -1.70 -6.18
CA TYR A 447 2.78 -2.10 -6.90
C TYR A 447 1.54 -1.25 -6.54
N LEU A 448 1.72 -0.04 -6.01
CA LEU A 448 0.60 0.86 -5.66
C LEU A 448 -0.40 1.10 -6.82
N LEU A 449 0.07 1.09 -8.06
CA LEU A 449 -0.79 1.20 -9.25
C LEU A 449 -1.75 0.02 -9.42
N PHE A 450 -1.38 -1.17 -8.95
CA PHE A 450 -2.21 -2.36 -8.97
C PHE A 450 -3.47 -2.16 -8.12
N GLU A 451 -3.36 -1.48 -6.96
CA GLU A 451 -4.50 -1.14 -6.11
C GLU A 451 -5.53 -0.28 -6.87
N ALA A 452 -5.06 0.75 -7.58
CA ALA A 452 -5.92 1.61 -8.39
C ALA A 452 -6.56 0.84 -9.56
N ALA A 453 -5.80 -0.03 -10.23
CA ALA A 453 -6.32 -0.86 -11.32
C ALA A 453 -7.37 -1.87 -10.83
N MET A 454 -7.14 -2.47 -9.66
CA MET A 454 -8.08 -3.38 -9.02
C MET A 454 -9.39 -2.66 -8.66
N ALA A 455 -9.30 -1.49 -8.03
CA ALA A 455 -10.45 -0.67 -7.69
C ALA A 455 -11.28 -0.26 -8.92
N HIS A 456 -10.60 0.13 -10.01
CA HIS A 456 -11.27 0.41 -11.27
C HIS A 456 -12.00 -0.83 -11.81
N SER A 457 -11.37 -2.00 -11.73
CA SER A 457 -11.99 -3.25 -12.16
C SER A 457 -13.28 -3.57 -11.39
N PHE A 458 -13.38 -3.12 -10.14
CA PHE A 458 -14.60 -3.19 -9.30
C PHE A 458 -15.43 -1.90 -9.32
N GLY A 459 -15.34 -1.13 -10.40
CA GLY A 459 -16.34 -0.10 -10.73
C GLY A 459 -16.04 1.32 -10.27
N MET A 460 -14.88 1.59 -9.65
CA MET A 460 -14.39 2.96 -9.47
C MET A 460 -14.11 3.59 -10.85
N SER A 461 -14.39 4.87 -11.05
CA SER A 461 -14.12 5.50 -12.36
C SER A 461 -12.61 5.57 -12.64
N GLU A 462 -12.22 5.50 -13.92
CA GLU A 462 -10.81 5.50 -14.35
C GLU A 462 -10.05 6.72 -13.83
N LEU A 463 -10.65 7.91 -13.93
CA LEU A 463 -10.04 9.14 -13.43
C LEU A 463 -9.87 9.09 -11.92
N LYS A 464 -10.89 8.61 -11.17
CA LYS A 464 -10.82 8.53 -9.71
C LYS A 464 -9.81 7.50 -9.24
N ALA A 465 -9.68 6.38 -9.92
CA ALA A 465 -8.63 5.40 -9.67
C ALA A 465 -7.23 6.01 -9.84
N LEU A 466 -6.96 6.75 -10.92
CA LEU A 466 -5.66 7.43 -11.09
C LEU A 466 -5.44 8.56 -10.06
N GLN A 467 -6.48 9.33 -9.73
CA GLN A 467 -6.44 10.38 -8.71
C GLN A 467 -6.13 9.82 -7.32
N SER A 468 -6.61 8.61 -6.99
CA SER A 468 -6.46 7.96 -5.68
C SER A 468 -5.00 7.64 -5.29
N ILE A 469 -4.08 7.65 -6.26
CA ILE A 469 -2.64 7.41 -6.05
C ILE A 469 -1.78 8.60 -6.50
N THR A 470 -2.39 9.75 -6.79
CA THR A 470 -1.72 10.97 -7.25
C THR A 470 -2.24 12.21 -6.52
N SER A 471 -3.29 12.84 -7.04
CA SER A 471 -3.79 14.14 -6.58
C SER A 471 -4.56 14.07 -5.26
N VAL A 472 -5.30 12.98 -5.00
CA VAL A 472 -6.03 12.80 -3.73
C VAL A 472 -5.08 12.69 -2.54
N PRO A 473 -4.08 11.79 -2.51
CA PRO A 473 -3.12 11.74 -1.41
C PRO A 473 -2.29 13.02 -1.29
N ALA A 474 -1.88 13.65 -2.41
CA ALA A 474 -1.18 14.95 -2.37
C ALA A 474 -2.02 16.05 -1.69
N LYS A 475 -3.31 16.14 -2.01
CA LYS A 475 -4.25 17.09 -1.42
C LYS A 475 -4.55 16.75 0.03
N SER A 476 -4.71 15.47 0.36
CA SER A 476 -4.90 15.01 1.73
C SER A 476 -3.75 15.49 2.60
N MET A 477 -2.50 15.29 2.16
CA MET A 477 -1.30 15.73 2.87
C MET A 477 -1.03 17.25 2.79
N GLU A 478 -1.88 18.02 2.10
CA GLU A 478 -1.72 19.46 1.86
C GLU A 478 -0.40 19.82 1.15
N GLN A 479 0.03 18.97 0.22
CA GLN A 479 1.21 19.16 -0.65
C GLN A 479 0.83 19.24 -2.14
N ASP A 480 -0.45 19.41 -2.45
CA ASP A 480 -1.02 19.54 -3.80
C ASP A 480 -0.64 20.83 -4.53
N TYR A 481 0.16 21.70 -3.92
CA TYR A 481 0.83 22.82 -4.58
C TYR A 481 2.18 22.43 -5.20
N ARG A 482 2.68 21.20 -4.97
CA ARG A 482 3.99 20.75 -5.49
C ARG A 482 3.95 19.43 -6.23
N ILE A 483 3.14 18.49 -5.78
CA ILE A 483 3.13 17.09 -6.23
C ILE A 483 1.72 16.62 -6.56
N GLY A 484 1.59 15.44 -7.17
CA GLY A 484 0.31 14.83 -7.52
C GLY A 484 -0.35 15.39 -8.78
N TYR A 485 0.27 16.37 -9.45
CA TYR A 485 -0.20 16.98 -10.69
C TYR A 485 0.95 17.27 -11.66
N THR A 486 0.65 17.28 -12.95
CA THR A 486 1.53 17.76 -14.01
C THR A 486 1.11 19.16 -14.42
N LYS A 487 1.47 20.16 -13.60
CA LYS A 487 1.10 21.58 -13.78
C LYS A 487 2.34 22.47 -13.76
N VAL A 488 2.26 23.63 -14.41
CA VAL A 488 3.38 24.61 -14.39
C VAL A 488 3.67 25.07 -12.97
N GLY A 489 4.94 25.11 -12.58
CA GLY A 489 5.41 25.48 -11.24
C GLY A 489 5.53 24.30 -10.26
N TYR A 490 5.03 23.11 -10.62
CA TYR A 490 5.08 21.91 -9.78
C TYR A 490 6.45 21.22 -9.88
N ASP A 491 6.77 20.36 -8.91
CA ASP A 491 7.97 19.54 -8.96
C ASP A 491 7.90 18.66 -10.21
N ALA A 492 9.00 18.50 -10.93
CA ALA A 492 9.07 17.65 -12.11
C ALA A 492 9.15 16.16 -11.75
N ASP A 493 8.09 15.69 -11.09
CA ASP A 493 7.84 14.31 -10.71
C ASP A 493 6.91 13.67 -11.75
N LEU A 494 7.44 12.82 -12.62
CA LEU A 494 6.73 12.29 -13.79
C LEU A 494 7.05 10.82 -14.01
N VAL A 495 6.06 10.04 -14.42
CA VAL A 495 6.26 8.62 -14.78
C VAL A 495 5.86 8.39 -16.23
N VAL A 496 6.75 7.77 -17.01
CA VAL A 496 6.50 7.35 -18.39
C VAL A 496 6.19 5.86 -18.39
N TRP A 497 5.05 5.46 -18.95
CA TRP A 497 4.56 4.08 -18.90
C TRP A 497 4.68 3.36 -20.26
N ASP A 498 4.90 2.05 -20.21
CA ASP A 498 4.91 1.17 -21.41
C ASP A 498 3.51 0.98 -22.02
N SER A 499 2.48 1.01 -21.19
CA SER A 499 1.07 0.84 -21.55
C SER A 499 0.17 1.84 -20.80
N HIS A 500 -1.15 1.70 -20.95
CA HIS A 500 -2.09 2.43 -20.09
C HIS A 500 -1.80 2.08 -18.61
N PRO A 501 -1.72 3.05 -17.68
CA PRO A 501 -1.29 2.80 -16.30
C PRO A 501 -2.14 1.76 -15.55
N LEU A 502 -3.46 1.72 -15.78
CA LEU A 502 -4.32 0.72 -15.13
C LEU A 502 -4.28 -0.69 -15.76
N SER A 503 -3.36 -0.95 -16.70
CA SER A 503 -3.22 -2.28 -17.32
C SER A 503 -2.43 -3.23 -16.44
N ILE A 504 -2.72 -4.54 -16.54
CA ILE A 504 -1.94 -5.56 -15.85
C ILE A 504 -0.47 -5.51 -16.28
N GLY A 505 0.43 -5.40 -15.29
CA GLY A 505 1.86 -5.31 -15.53
C GLY A 505 2.33 -3.98 -16.13
N ALA A 506 1.53 -2.91 -16.16
CA ALA A 506 2.00 -1.60 -16.60
C ALA A 506 3.31 -1.23 -15.87
N THR A 507 4.36 -0.94 -16.63
CA THR A 507 5.73 -0.82 -16.14
C THR A 507 6.30 0.56 -16.48
N PRO A 508 6.91 1.27 -15.52
CA PRO A 508 7.62 2.50 -15.81
C PRO A 508 8.80 2.28 -16.75
N LEU A 509 8.83 3.02 -17.86
CA LEU A 509 9.98 3.14 -18.76
C LEU A 509 10.99 4.18 -18.27
N GLN A 510 10.49 5.20 -17.57
CA GLN A 510 11.31 6.20 -16.88
C GLN A 510 10.51 6.82 -15.73
N VAL A 511 11.19 7.13 -14.64
CA VAL A 511 10.66 7.88 -13.49
C VAL A 511 11.54 9.10 -13.28
N TYR A 512 10.95 10.28 -13.38
CA TYR A 512 11.59 11.54 -13.07
C TYR A 512 11.19 11.95 -11.65
N VAL A 513 12.17 12.31 -10.82
CA VAL A 513 11.95 12.92 -9.51
C VAL A 513 12.77 14.19 -9.44
N ASP A 514 12.15 15.33 -9.11
CA ASP A 514 12.80 16.64 -9.19
C ASP A 514 13.49 16.85 -10.58
N GLY A 515 12.86 16.36 -11.65
CA GLY A 515 13.36 16.42 -13.03
C GLY A 515 14.53 15.51 -13.37
N LYS A 516 15.06 14.74 -12.40
CA LYS A 516 16.15 13.79 -12.60
C LYS A 516 15.59 12.45 -13.08
N ALA A 517 16.09 11.94 -14.22
CA ALA A 517 15.83 10.56 -14.64
C ALA A 517 16.46 9.57 -13.65
N THR A 518 15.71 8.56 -13.22
CA THR A 518 16.13 7.67 -12.13
C THR A 518 16.22 6.19 -12.51
N LEU A 519 15.75 5.82 -13.70
CA LEU A 519 15.90 4.48 -14.27
C LEU A 519 16.99 4.48 -15.34
N ASP A 520 17.79 3.40 -15.32
CA ASP A 520 18.79 3.10 -16.33
C ASP A 520 18.11 2.45 -17.56
N PRO A 521 18.14 3.10 -18.75
CA PRO A 521 17.48 2.58 -19.94
C PRO A 521 17.95 1.17 -20.35
N GLU A 522 19.21 0.83 -20.11
CA GLU A 522 19.74 -0.50 -20.46
C GLU A 522 19.17 -1.58 -19.53
N LYS A 523 18.99 -1.27 -18.24
CA LYS A 523 18.32 -2.18 -17.28
C LYS A 523 16.84 -2.33 -17.57
N VAL A 524 16.16 -1.23 -17.94
CA VAL A 524 14.74 -1.26 -18.35
C VAL A 524 14.57 -2.18 -19.56
N GLU A 525 15.42 -2.03 -20.57
CA GLU A 525 15.36 -2.85 -21.77
C GLU A 525 15.68 -4.32 -21.51
N LYS A 526 16.67 -4.63 -20.65
CA LYS A 526 17.02 -6.02 -20.31
C LYS A 526 16.04 -6.71 -19.37
N SER A 527 15.32 -5.95 -18.55
CA SER A 527 14.34 -6.48 -17.61
C SER A 527 13.00 -6.80 -18.28
N THR A 528 12.67 -6.10 -19.36
CA THR A 528 11.42 -6.27 -20.10
C THR A 528 11.65 -7.15 -21.34
N PRO A 529 10.86 -8.22 -21.56
CA PRO A 529 11.04 -9.05 -22.75
C PRO A 529 10.75 -8.25 -24.03
N ARG A 530 11.65 -8.34 -25.02
CA ARG A 530 11.43 -7.79 -26.37
C ARG A 530 10.34 -8.63 -27.07
N ALA A 531 9.11 -8.16 -27.00
CA ALA A 531 7.93 -8.61 -27.73
C ALA A 531 7.36 -10.01 -27.37
N ALA A 532 6.30 -10.01 -26.57
CA ALA A 532 5.00 -10.37 -27.11
C ALA A 532 4.07 -9.22 -26.77
N SER A 533 3.68 -8.43 -27.78
CA SER A 533 2.58 -7.48 -27.61
C SER A 533 1.33 -8.31 -27.35
N LEU A 534 1.07 -8.68 -26.09
CA LEU A 534 -0.31 -8.81 -25.66
C LEU A 534 -0.94 -7.50 -26.11
N LYS A 535 -1.88 -7.58 -27.06
CA LYS A 535 -2.64 -6.42 -27.51
C LYS A 535 -3.45 -5.97 -26.30
N VAL A 536 -2.84 -5.18 -25.42
CA VAL A 536 -3.50 -4.60 -24.27
C VAL A 536 -4.63 -3.76 -24.86
N SER A 537 -5.86 -4.15 -24.57
CA SER A 537 -7.05 -3.40 -24.96
C SER A 537 -6.85 -1.95 -24.55
N SER A 538 -7.05 -1.03 -25.49
CA SER A 538 -6.96 0.40 -25.20
C SER A 538 -8.02 0.89 -24.21
N GLN A 539 -9.07 0.08 -23.98
CA GLN A 539 -10.14 0.39 -23.06
C GLN A 539 -10.03 -0.49 -21.82
N GLN A 540 -9.81 0.15 -20.67
CA GLN A 540 -9.91 -0.47 -19.36
C GLN A 540 -11.37 -0.82 -19.09
N ARG A 541 -11.60 -2.00 -18.50
CA ARG A 541 -12.94 -2.55 -18.30
C ARG A 541 -13.23 -2.70 -16.83
N ILE A 542 -14.47 -2.42 -16.48
CA ILE A 542 -15.05 -2.77 -15.19
C ILE A 542 -15.70 -4.15 -15.31
N ARG A 543 -15.72 -4.90 -14.21
CA ARG A 543 -16.39 -6.21 -14.14
C ARG A 543 -17.88 -6.08 -14.45
N PRO A 544 -18.40 -6.80 -15.45
CA PRO A 544 -19.83 -6.89 -15.67
C PRO A 544 -20.53 -7.46 -14.45
N LEU A 545 -21.66 -6.86 -14.09
CA LEU A 545 -22.53 -7.31 -13.00
C LEU A 545 -23.93 -7.58 -13.53
N LEU A 546 -24.54 -8.65 -13.04
CA LEU A 546 -25.97 -8.87 -13.14
C LEU A 546 -26.65 -8.31 -11.89
N GLU A 547 -27.79 -7.64 -12.08
CA GLU A 547 -28.65 -7.24 -10.98
C GLU A 547 -29.06 -8.48 -10.15
N ASP A 548 -29.13 -8.32 -8.83
CA ASP A 548 -29.28 -9.45 -7.90
C ASP A 548 -30.53 -10.31 -8.15
N GLU A 549 -31.66 -9.68 -8.53
CA GLU A 549 -32.89 -10.42 -8.84
C GLU A 549 -32.73 -11.26 -10.11
N ALA A 550 -32.17 -10.67 -11.18
CA ALA A 550 -31.91 -11.36 -12.44
C ALA A 550 -30.89 -12.49 -12.24
N ARG A 551 -29.83 -12.23 -11.47
CA ARG A 551 -28.81 -13.21 -11.09
C ARG A 551 -29.42 -14.37 -10.32
N SER A 552 -30.17 -14.11 -9.26
CA SER A 552 -30.81 -15.13 -8.42
C SER A 552 -31.73 -16.03 -9.23
N LYS A 553 -32.56 -15.44 -10.12
CA LYS A 553 -33.45 -16.18 -11.02
C LYS A 553 -32.69 -17.03 -12.04
N LEU A 554 -31.64 -16.49 -12.65
CA LEU A 554 -30.80 -17.20 -13.61
C LEU A 554 -30.09 -18.38 -12.94
N CYS A 555 -29.34 -18.11 -11.87
CA CYS A 555 -28.57 -19.12 -11.15
C CYS A 555 -29.47 -20.20 -10.54
N GLY A 556 -30.62 -19.82 -9.96
CA GLY A 556 -31.61 -20.77 -9.47
C GLY A 556 -32.19 -21.68 -10.58
N SER A 557 -32.25 -21.18 -11.82
CA SER A 557 -32.66 -22.00 -12.97
C SER A 557 -31.57 -22.99 -13.39
N ILE A 558 -30.31 -22.56 -13.40
CA ILE A 558 -29.16 -23.39 -13.79
C ILE A 558 -28.90 -24.51 -12.77
N SER A 559 -29.13 -24.24 -11.49
CA SER A 559 -28.95 -25.23 -10.41
C SER A 559 -29.98 -26.37 -10.43
N ARG A 560 -31.01 -26.34 -11.31
CA ARG A 560 -31.99 -27.41 -11.42
C ARG A 560 -31.39 -28.64 -12.09
N ARG A 561 -31.69 -29.83 -11.55
CA ARG A 561 -31.22 -31.11 -12.12
C ARG A 561 -31.71 -31.27 -13.55
N GLY A 562 -30.79 -31.56 -14.47
CA GLY A 562 -31.09 -31.73 -15.90
C GLY A 562 -31.24 -30.43 -16.68
N ALA A 563 -30.93 -29.27 -16.09
CA ALA A 563 -30.88 -28.00 -16.82
C ALA A 563 -29.87 -28.08 -17.96
N LYS A 564 -30.27 -27.58 -19.13
CA LYS A 564 -29.39 -27.43 -20.30
C LYS A 564 -29.06 -25.95 -20.46
N VAL A 565 -27.78 -25.62 -20.41
CA VAL A 565 -27.31 -24.24 -20.55
C VAL A 565 -26.63 -24.09 -21.90
N VAL A 566 -27.10 -23.15 -22.70
CA VAL A 566 -26.49 -22.78 -23.97
C VAL A 566 -25.80 -21.43 -23.76
N VAL A 567 -24.47 -21.43 -23.90
CA VAL A 567 -23.65 -20.24 -23.80
C VAL A 567 -23.11 -19.88 -25.18
N SER A 568 -23.51 -18.75 -25.72
CA SER A 568 -23.01 -18.22 -27.00
C SER A 568 -22.10 -17.00 -26.78
N GLY A 569 -21.40 -16.56 -27.82
CA GLY A 569 -20.50 -15.41 -27.76
C GLY A 569 -19.13 -15.71 -27.13
N ILE A 570 -18.75 -16.99 -27.06
CA ILE A 570 -17.40 -17.39 -26.64
C ILE A 570 -16.44 -17.07 -27.78
N THR A 571 -15.55 -16.11 -27.57
CA THR A 571 -14.56 -15.67 -28.57
C THR A 571 -13.25 -16.42 -28.45
N ARG A 572 -12.97 -16.98 -27.26
CA ARG A 572 -11.73 -17.73 -26.99
C ARG A 572 -11.94 -18.90 -26.03
N SER A 573 -11.33 -20.04 -26.36
CA SER A 573 -11.25 -21.20 -25.47
C SER A 573 -9.79 -21.59 -25.20
N TYR A 574 -9.53 -21.95 -23.94
CA TYR A 574 -8.26 -22.53 -23.47
C TYR A 574 -8.40 -24.02 -23.10
N LEU A 575 -9.55 -24.64 -23.39
CA LEU A 575 -9.72 -26.08 -23.36
C LEU A 575 -9.23 -26.70 -24.67
N GLY A 576 -8.61 -27.89 -24.61
CA GLY A 576 -8.11 -28.64 -25.76
C GLY A 576 -6.60 -28.49 -26.02
N ASP A 577 -6.12 -29.27 -26.99
CA ASP A 577 -4.72 -29.26 -27.45
C ASP A 577 -4.33 -27.99 -28.24
N GLU A 578 -5.30 -27.22 -28.76
CA GLU A 578 -5.08 -25.97 -29.48
C GLU A 578 -5.98 -24.84 -28.95
N GLN A 579 -5.42 -23.63 -28.83
CA GLN A 579 -6.21 -22.43 -28.53
C GLN A 579 -7.12 -22.14 -29.72
N THR A 580 -8.43 -22.16 -29.50
CA THR A 580 -9.40 -21.85 -30.55
C THR A 580 -9.79 -20.38 -30.47
N GLU A 581 -9.41 -19.59 -31.46
CA GLU A 581 -9.91 -18.23 -31.67
C GLU A 581 -10.99 -18.25 -32.75
N SER A 582 -12.20 -17.80 -32.41
CA SER A 582 -13.32 -17.73 -33.36
C SER A 582 -14.21 -16.54 -32.98
N SER A 583 -14.87 -15.94 -33.96
CA SER A 583 -15.69 -14.75 -33.72
C SER A 583 -16.94 -15.03 -32.89
N ASN A 584 -17.43 -16.27 -32.83
CA ASN A 584 -18.61 -16.65 -32.05
C ASN A 584 -18.77 -18.18 -31.91
N MET A 585 -18.31 -18.75 -30.79
CA MET A 585 -18.51 -20.15 -30.42
C MET A 585 -19.72 -20.29 -29.48
N THR A 586 -20.41 -21.42 -29.62
CA THR A 586 -21.51 -21.84 -28.74
C THR A 586 -21.08 -23.08 -27.96
N ALA A 587 -21.23 -23.06 -26.63
CA ALA A 587 -21.09 -24.21 -25.75
C ALA A 587 -22.48 -24.65 -25.25
N VAL A 588 -22.78 -25.94 -25.36
CA VAL A 588 -23.96 -26.56 -24.73
C VAL A 588 -23.50 -27.36 -23.53
N ILE A 589 -24.07 -27.07 -22.36
CA ILE A 589 -23.70 -27.67 -21.08
C ILE A 589 -24.90 -28.45 -20.54
N GLU A 590 -24.68 -29.72 -20.23
CA GLU A 590 -25.67 -30.62 -19.65
C GLU A 590 -25.01 -31.47 -18.56
N GLY A 591 -25.60 -31.52 -17.37
CA GLY A 591 -25.06 -32.29 -16.24
C GLY A 591 -23.64 -31.90 -15.84
N GLY A 592 -23.31 -30.61 -15.95
CA GLY A 592 -21.98 -30.07 -15.64
C GLY A 592 -20.91 -30.35 -16.70
N ARG A 593 -21.28 -30.83 -17.90
CA ARG A 593 -20.34 -31.14 -18.99
C ARG A 593 -20.68 -30.39 -20.25
N ILE A 594 -19.65 -30.03 -21.01
CA ILE A 594 -19.81 -29.47 -22.35
C ILE A 594 -20.11 -30.63 -23.31
N THR A 595 -21.35 -30.71 -23.80
CA THR A 595 -21.79 -31.76 -24.74
C THR A 595 -21.63 -31.35 -26.20
N CYS A 596 -21.52 -30.04 -26.47
CA CYS A 596 -21.20 -29.51 -27.79
C CYS A 596 -20.43 -28.19 -27.65
N PHE A 597 -19.39 -28.01 -28.46
CA PHE A 597 -18.67 -26.74 -28.60
C PHE A 597 -18.33 -26.50 -30.08
N SER A 598 -18.99 -25.54 -30.71
CA SER A 598 -18.86 -25.33 -32.16
C SER A 598 -19.16 -23.87 -32.56
N PRO A 599 -18.65 -23.38 -33.70
CA PRO A 599 -19.08 -22.09 -34.25
C PRO A 599 -20.57 -22.11 -34.64
N GLY A 600 -21.27 -21.00 -34.37
CA GLY A 600 -22.65 -20.76 -34.82
C GLY A 600 -23.71 -21.69 -34.22
N GLU A 601 -24.73 -22.03 -35.01
CA GLU A 601 -25.87 -22.88 -34.62
C GLU A 601 -25.60 -24.38 -34.81
N SER A 602 -24.35 -24.78 -35.07
CA SER A 602 -24.00 -26.18 -35.34
C SER A 602 -24.33 -27.14 -34.18
N CYS A 603 -24.51 -26.59 -32.96
CA CYS A 603 -24.97 -27.34 -31.78
C CYS A 603 -26.51 -27.48 -31.69
N ALA A 604 -27.28 -27.01 -32.68
CA ALA A 604 -28.74 -27.04 -32.68
C ALA A 604 -29.34 -28.45 -32.56
N SER A 605 -28.67 -29.48 -33.10
CA SER A 605 -29.11 -30.87 -32.95
C SER A 605 -29.04 -31.40 -31.51
N SER A 606 -28.24 -30.77 -30.64
CA SER A 606 -28.13 -31.11 -29.23
C SER A 606 -29.22 -30.45 -28.36
N ILE A 607 -30.07 -29.62 -28.98
CA ILE A 607 -31.15 -28.85 -28.36
C ILE A 607 -32.49 -29.48 -28.77
N HIS A 608 -33.04 -30.39 -27.97
CA HIS A 608 -34.38 -30.97 -28.21
C HIS A 608 -35.48 -30.02 -27.71
N GLU A 609 -36.61 -29.91 -28.43
CA GLU A 609 -37.69 -28.93 -28.20
C GLU A 609 -38.46 -29.05 -26.87
N ASP A 610 -38.23 -30.10 -26.06
CA ASP A 610 -38.97 -30.37 -24.81
C ASP A 610 -38.21 -29.98 -23.50
N ALA A 611 -37.00 -29.41 -23.58
CA ALA A 611 -36.18 -29.11 -22.39
C ALA A 611 -36.23 -27.63 -21.95
N ASP A 612 -36.17 -27.38 -20.64
CA ASP A 612 -35.92 -26.06 -20.02
C ASP A 612 -34.50 -25.57 -20.42
N ILE A 613 -34.38 -24.95 -21.60
CA ILE A 613 -33.11 -24.43 -22.12
C ILE A 613 -32.85 -23.02 -21.58
N ILE A 614 -31.69 -22.84 -20.97
CA ILE A 614 -31.23 -21.57 -20.42
C ILE A 614 -30.19 -20.99 -21.36
N ASN A 615 -30.47 -19.82 -21.93
CA ASN A 615 -29.55 -19.15 -22.86
C ASN A 615 -28.78 -18.04 -22.14
N ILE A 616 -27.46 -18.04 -22.31
CA ILE A 616 -26.55 -16.96 -21.90
C ILE A 616 -25.81 -16.49 -23.14
N ASN A 617 -25.91 -15.20 -23.44
CA ASN A 617 -25.22 -14.61 -24.59
C ASN A 617 -24.13 -13.66 -24.09
N LEU A 618 -22.87 -14.00 -24.38
CA LEU A 618 -21.70 -13.23 -23.98
C LEU A 618 -21.28 -12.28 -25.11
N GLN A 619 -20.62 -11.17 -24.75
CA GLN A 619 -20.06 -10.24 -25.73
C GLN A 619 -18.60 -10.57 -26.06
N ASN A 620 -17.85 -11.01 -25.06
CA ASN A 620 -16.44 -11.37 -25.17
C ASN A 620 -16.14 -12.58 -24.26
N GLY A 621 -16.84 -13.68 -24.53
CA GLY A 621 -16.81 -14.87 -23.69
C GLY A 621 -15.47 -15.61 -23.75
N HIS A 622 -14.94 -16.02 -22.59
CA HIS A 622 -13.74 -16.85 -22.48
C HIS A 622 -14.05 -18.15 -21.74
N LEU A 623 -13.58 -19.28 -22.27
CA LEU A 623 -13.75 -20.60 -21.67
C LEU A 623 -12.39 -21.14 -21.21
N LEU A 624 -12.23 -21.38 -19.91
CA LEU A 624 -10.98 -21.83 -19.30
C LEU A 624 -11.16 -23.18 -18.60
N PRO A 625 -10.09 -24.00 -18.46
CA PRO A 625 -10.08 -25.05 -17.44
C PRO A 625 -10.29 -24.42 -16.06
N GLY A 626 -10.85 -25.20 -15.14
CA GLY A 626 -10.98 -24.80 -13.74
C GLY A 626 -9.60 -24.55 -13.14
N LEU A 627 -9.45 -23.43 -12.42
CA LEU A 627 -8.17 -23.08 -11.81
C LEU A 627 -7.97 -23.87 -10.51
N THR A 628 -6.74 -24.30 -10.29
CA THR A 628 -6.32 -25.00 -9.06
C THR A 628 -5.46 -24.06 -8.23
N ALA A 629 -5.99 -23.53 -7.13
CA ALA A 629 -5.20 -22.77 -6.18
C ALA A 629 -4.34 -23.70 -5.31
N VAL A 630 -3.17 -23.23 -4.87
CA VAL A 630 -2.43 -23.85 -3.76
C VAL A 630 -2.35 -22.80 -2.67
N SER A 631 -2.92 -23.09 -1.50
CA SER A 631 -3.06 -22.11 -0.42
C SER A 631 -2.65 -22.73 0.91
N GLN A 632 -2.07 -21.89 1.77
CA GLN A 632 -1.78 -22.24 3.16
C GLN A 632 -2.96 -21.92 4.09
N SER A 633 -3.98 -21.20 3.62
CA SER A 633 -5.07 -20.69 4.45
C SER A 633 -6.45 -21.25 4.06
N LEU A 634 -6.72 -21.50 2.77
CA LEU A 634 -8.08 -21.71 2.28
C LEU A 634 -8.74 -22.94 2.92
N GLY A 635 -9.71 -22.68 3.80
CA GLY A 635 -10.44 -23.70 4.54
C GLY A 635 -9.80 -24.12 5.87
N LEU A 636 -8.57 -23.70 6.20
CA LEU A 636 -7.98 -23.89 7.53
C LEU A 636 -7.90 -22.60 8.36
N LEU A 637 -8.05 -21.45 7.72
CA LEU A 637 -7.94 -20.13 8.33
C LEU A 637 -8.99 -19.21 7.69
N GLU A 638 -9.88 -18.66 8.52
CA GLU A 638 -10.85 -17.64 8.07
C GLU A 638 -10.36 -16.21 8.40
N ILE A 639 -9.82 -16.00 9.61
CA ILE A 639 -9.25 -14.71 10.05
C ILE A 639 -7.86 -14.93 10.67
N ALA A 640 -6.80 -14.45 10.01
CA ALA A 640 -5.41 -14.76 10.40
C ALA A 640 -5.02 -14.27 11.81
N GLY A 641 -5.58 -13.15 12.25
CA GLY A 641 -5.35 -12.59 13.58
C GLY A 641 -6.20 -13.23 14.69
N GLU A 642 -7.15 -14.11 14.36
CA GLU A 642 -8.05 -14.72 15.34
C GLU A 642 -7.93 -16.25 15.36
N SER A 643 -7.22 -16.77 16.36
CA SER A 643 -6.90 -18.19 16.49
C SER A 643 -8.13 -19.08 16.63
N SER A 644 -9.27 -18.56 17.09
CA SER A 644 -10.54 -19.29 17.16
C SER A 644 -11.18 -19.57 15.80
N THR A 645 -10.63 -18.98 14.74
CA THR A 645 -11.09 -19.13 13.35
C THR A 645 -10.12 -19.97 12.50
N GLN A 646 -9.18 -20.66 13.17
CA GLN A 646 -8.09 -21.39 12.54
C GLN A 646 -7.99 -22.81 13.09
N ASP A 647 -7.48 -23.74 12.28
CA ASP A 647 -7.17 -25.11 12.70
C ASP A 647 -5.99 -25.17 13.70
N GLY A 648 -5.07 -24.20 13.60
CA GLY A 648 -3.84 -24.13 14.38
C GLY A 648 -2.60 -24.55 13.58
N SER A 649 -1.39 -24.31 14.13
CA SER A 649 -0.13 -24.56 13.42
C SER A 649 0.46 -25.94 13.73
N ALA A 650 0.86 -26.66 12.69
CA ALA A 650 1.52 -27.97 12.78
C ALA A 650 2.91 -27.92 13.45
N SER A 651 3.54 -26.74 13.47
CA SER A 651 4.89 -26.53 13.97
C SER A 651 5.04 -26.57 15.50
N ALA A 652 3.95 -26.56 16.27
CA ALA A 652 3.98 -26.36 17.72
C ALA A 652 4.46 -27.58 18.56
N ARG A 653 5.04 -28.64 17.96
CA ARG A 653 5.36 -29.92 18.66
C ARG A 653 6.79 -30.44 18.43
N SER A 654 7.30 -31.18 19.41
CA SER A 654 8.70 -31.62 19.51
C SER A 654 9.05 -32.99 18.90
N ASN A 655 8.09 -33.88 18.62
CA ASN A 655 8.37 -35.24 18.13
C ASN A 655 7.75 -35.56 16.74
N PHE A 656 8.23 -34.88 15.71
CA PHE A 656 7.83 -35.12 14.32
C PHE A 656 8.50 -36.35 13.67
N GLN A 657 9.44 -37.03 14.33
CA GLN A 657 10.05 -38.25 13.77
C GLN A 657 9.09 -39.44 13.77
N ASP A 658 8.11 -39.45 14.68
CA ASP A 658 7.05 -40.43 14.69
C ASP A 658 5.97 -40.05 13.65
N PRO A 659 5.75 -40.87 12.60
CA PRO A 659 4.72 -40.59 11.58
C PRO A 659 3.30 -40.51 12.15
N LYS A 660 3.05 -40.99 13.39
CA LYS A 660 1.75 -40.84 14.06
C LYS A 660 1.46 -39.41 14.51
N ASN A 661 2.49 -38.56 14.59
CA ASN A 661 2.37 -37.17 14.97
C ASN A 661 2.26 -36.23 13.75
N LEU A 662 2.04 -36.78 12.55
CA LEU A 662 1.76 -35.98 11.35
C LEU A 662 0.35 -35.41 11.40
N ASP A 663 0.25 -34.11 11.15
CA ASP A 663 -1.02 -33.43 10.93
C ASP A 663 -1.48 -33.64 9.48
N TYR A 664 -2.79 -33.74 9.31
CA TYR A 664 -3.42 -33.89 8.00
C TYR A 664 -4.48 -32.80 7.86
N ALA A 665 -4.27 -31.90 6.90
CA ALA A 665 -5.18 -30.79 6.64
C ALA A 665 -6.63 -31.25 6.46
N LYS A 666 -6.85 -32.45 5.88
CA LYS A 666 -8.18 -33.03 5.65
C LYS A 666 -9.08 -33.13 6.88
N TYR A 667 -8.52 -33.12 8.09
CA TYR A 667 -9.30 -33.18 9.33
C TYR A 667 -9.72 -31.81 9.88
N GLY A 668 -9.10 -30.72 9.42
CA GLY A 668 -9.37 -29.35 9.87
C GLY A 668 -10.11 -28.46 8.86
N ILE A 669 -10.31 -28.94 7.62
CA ILE A 669 -10.90 -28.12 6.55
C ILE A 669 -12.35 -27.72 6.84
N HIS A 670 -12.67 -26.46 6.59
CA HIS A 670 -14.00 -25.91 6.37
C HIS A 670 -14.16 -25.51 4.90
N ILE A 671 -15.24 -25.93 4.24
CA ILE A 671 -15.51 -25.65 2.82
C ILE A 671 -16.55 -24.53 2.70
N GLU A 672 -16.28 -23.41 3.37
CA GLU A 672 -17.12 -22.22 3.39
C GLU A 672 -16.30 -21.00 3.81
N GLY A 673 -16.90 -19.80 3.79
CA GLY A 673 -16.23 -18.56 4.22
C GLY A 673 -16.05 -17.53 3.10
N LYS A 674 -15.58 -16.34 3.47
CA LYS A 674 -15.38 -15.22 2.54
C LYS A 674 -14.25 -15.48 1.56
N ALA A 675 -13.20 -16.17 1.99
CA ALA A 675 -12.11 -16.60 1.11
C ALA A 675 -12.60 -17.51 -0.03
N PHE A 676 -13.55 -18.41 0.23
CA PHE A 676 -14.17 -19.24 -0.81
C PHE A 676 -14.96 -18.39 -1.82
N LYS A 677 -15.68 -17.36 -1.37
CA LYS A 677 -16.34 -16.42 -2.28
C LYS A 677 -15.33 -15.66 -3.14
N ARG A 678 -14.20 -15.23 -2.57
CA ARG A 678 -13.10 -14.63 -3.36
C ARG A 678 -12.55 -15.63 -4.39
N ALA A 679 -12.33 -16.88 -4.00
CA ALA A 679 -11.84 -17.91 -4.92
C ALA A 679 -12.79 -18.10 -6.12
N GLN A 680 -14.11 -18.10 -5.88
CA GLN A 680 -15.12 -18.19 -6.95
C GLN A 680 -15.06 -17.02 -7.93
N ILE A 681 -14.85 -15.78 -7.45
CA ILE A 681 -14.68 -14.59 -8.31
C ILE A 681 -13.45 -14.69 -9.21
N GLY A 682 -12.42 -15.40 -8.74
CA GLY A 682 -11.21 -15.72 -9.51
C GLY A 682 -11.34 -16.91 -10.45
N GLY A 683 -12.49 -17.58 -10.49
CA GLY A 683 -12.72 -18.81 -11.27
C GLY A 683 -11.92 -20.02 -10.76
N VAL A 684 -11.53 -20.01 -9.49
CA VAL A 684 -10.94 -21.15 -8.81
C VAL A 684 -12.03 -22.19 -8.57
N THR A 685 -11.82 -23.42 -9.08
CA THR A 685 -12.77 -24.52 -8.91
C THR A 685 -12.29 -25.55 -7.91
N ARG A 686 -10.96 -25.63 -7.69
CA ARG A 686 -10.30 -26.52 -6.74
C ARG A 686 -9.17 -25.80 -6.04
N ALA A 687 -8.82 -26.29 -4.86
CA ALA A 687 -7.61 -25.87 -4.16
C ALA A 687 -6.88 -27.07 -3.55
N VAL A 688 -5.57 -26.96 -3.43
CA VAL A 688 -4.76 -27.78 -2.55
C VAL A 688 -4.44 -26.94 -1.32
N THR A 689 -5.01 -27.33 -0.19
CA THR A 689 -4.77 -26.65 1.09
C THR A 689 -3.65 -27.35 1.83
N THR A 690 -2.59 -26.62 2.12
CA THR A 690 -1.47 -27.12 2.93
C THR A 690 -1.76 -26.91 4.41
N PRO A 691 -1.25 -27.76 5.32
CA PRO A 691 -1.29 -27.45 6.75
C PRO A 691 -0.69 -26.07 7.06
N LEU A 692 -1.21 -25.41 8.09
CA LEU A 692 -0.65 -24.15 8.57
C LEU A 692 0.72 -24.40 9.21
N MET A 693 1.75 -23.70 8.74
CA MET A 693 3.14 -23.84 9.17
C MET A 693 3.67 -22.48 9.65
N GLN A 694 3.19 -22.03 10.80
CA GLN A 694 3.71 -20.82 11.45
C GLN A 694 4.93 -21.20 12.30
N GLY A 695 6.12 -21.12 11.72
CA GLY A 695 7.37 -21.28 12.47
C GLY A 695 7.67 -22.70 12.95
N GLY A 696 8.23 -23.54 12.07
CA GLY A 696 8.79 -24.84 12.44
C GLY A 696 9.06 -25.77 11.25
N PHE A 697 9.64 -26.94 11.52
CA PHE A 697 10.23 -27.80 10.49
C PHE A 697 9.23 -28.72 9.75
N ALA A 698 8.30 -29.37 10.47
CA ALA A 698 7.38 -30.34 9.89
C ALA A 698 6.00 -29.70 9.68
N GLY A 699 5.46 -29.81 8.47
CA GLY A 699 4.16 -29.24 8.12
C GLY A 699 3.00 -30.22 8.17
N GLY A 700 3.19 -31.45 7.69
CA GLY A 700 2.11 -32.44 7.60
C GLY A 700 1.66 -32.69 6.16
N VAL A 701 0.44 -33.20 5.99
CA VAL A 701 -0.08 -33.64 4.69
C VAL A 701 -1.20 -32.71 4.19
N SER A 702 -1.06 -32.22 2.96
CA SER A 702 -2.07 -31.38 2.28
C SER A 702 -3.26 -32.18 1.73
N VAL A 703 -4.36 -31.47 1.47
CA VAL A 703 -5.64 -32.03 0.99
C VAL A 703 -6.13 -31.27 -0.23
N GLY A 704 -6.74 -31.98 -1.18
CA GLY A 704 -7.39 -31.41 -2.36
C GLY A 704 -8.89 -31.19 -2.12
N ILE A 705 -9.34 -29.95 -2.21
CA ILE A 705 -10.72 -29.52 -1.95
C ILE A 705 -11.38 -28.85 -3.17
N ARG A 706 -12.70 -28.90 -3.24
CA ARG A 706 -13.52 -28.24 -4.27
C ARG A 706 -14.07 -26.91 -3.76
N ILE A 707 -14.13 -25.92 -4.65
CA ILE A 707 -14.64 -24.57 -4.36
C ILE A 707 -16.09 -24.45 -4.88
N GLY A 708 -17.05 -25.00 -4.14
CA GLY A 708 -18.46 -24.96 -4.51
C GLY A 708 -19.36 -24.74 -3.30
N GLU A 709 -20.40 -23.91 -3.45
CA GLU A 709 -21.28 -23.51 -2.32
C GLU A 709 -22.02 -24.68 -1.67
N ASN A 710 -22.29 -25.75 -2.43
CA ASN A 710 -23.01 -26.93 -1.97
C ASN A 710 -22.07 -28.09 -1.61
N LYS A 711 -20.75 -27.90 -1.69
CA LYS A 711 -19.79 -28.96 -1.43
C LYS A 711 -19.48 -29.01 0.06
N THR A 712 -19.58 -30.21 0.63
CA THR A 712 -19.20 -30.47 2.02
C THR A 712 -18.19 -31.60 2.05
N ILE A 713 -17.54 -31.82 3.19
CA ILE A 713 -16.66 -32.99 3.41
C ILE A 713 -17.40 -34.30 3.13
N LEU A 714 -18.71 -34.35 3.40
CA LEU A 714 -19.56 -35.52 3.19
C LEU A 714 -20.10 -35.64 1.76
N ASP A 715 -20.00 -34.58 0.96
CA ASP A 715 -20.59 -34.47 -0.39
C ASP A 715 -19.54 -34.07 -1.44
N GLY A 716 -18.50 -34.90 -1.56
CA GLY A 716 -17.49 -34.77 -2.61
C GLY A 716 -16.63 -33.50 -2.55
N GLY A 717 -16.65 -32.76 -1.44
CA GLY A 717 -15.86 -31.54 -1.25
C GLY A 717 -14.36 -31.81 -1.16
N ILE A 718 -13.95 -33.00 -0.71
CA ILE A 718 -12.56 -33.47 -0.80
C ILE A 718 -12.44 -34.35 -2.05
N PHE A 719 -11.71 -33.88 -3.06
CA PHE A 719 -11.45 -34.67 -4.28
C PHE A 719 -10.20 -35.55 -4.15
N GLN A 720 -9.27 -35.20 -3.25
CA GLN A 720 -8.08 -35.99 -2.96
C GLN A 720 -7.69 -35.83 -1.48
N SER A 721 -7.71 -36.93 -0.72
CA SER A 721 -7.51 -36.90 0.73
C SER A 721 -6.08 -36.55 1.16
N ASP A 722 -5.09 -37.02 0.40
CA ASP A 722 -3.66 -36.88 0.70
C ASP A 722 -2.94 -36.46 -0.59
N VAL A 723 -2.47 -35.21 -0.63
CA VAL A 723 -1.86 -34.60 -1.82
C VAL A 723 -0.35 -34.58 -1.75
N GLY A 724 0.23 -33.98 -0.70
CA GLY A 724 1.67 -33.82 -0.57
C GLY A 724 2.10 -33.79 0.89
N LEU A 725 3.32 -34.28 1.18
CA LEU A 725 3.94 -34.17 2.50
C LEU A 725 4.84 -32.92 2.53
N HIS A 726 4.64 -32.06 3.53
CA HIS A 726 5.28 -30.75 3.62
C HIS A 726 6.32 -30.66 4.75
N PHE A 727 7.47 -30.05 4.43
CA PHE A 727 8.48 -29.62 5.40
C PHE A 727 8.95 -28.20 5.06
N VAL A 728 9.53 -27.52 6.05
CA VAL A 728 10.17 -26.22 5.90
C VAL A 728 11.68 -26.37 6.04
N VAL A 729 12.43 -25.74 5.13
CA VAL A 729 13.89 -25.62 5.21
C VAL A 729 14.25 -24.15 4.96
N GLY A 730 14.72 -23.46 5.99
CA GLY A 730 14.99 -22.03 5.96
C GLY A 730 15.02 -21.44 7.36
N GLN A 731 14.95 -20.12 7.49
CA GLN A 731 14.93 -19.47 8.81
C GLN A 731 13.71 -19.89 9.63
N ASP A 732 12.54 -20.02 9.01
CA ASP A 732 11.27 -20.41 9.64
C ASP A 732 11.34 -21.81 10.28
N ALA A 733 12.25 -22.67 9.81
CA ALA A 733 12.45 -23.99 10.43
C ALA A 733 13.10 -23.90 11.83
N LYS A 734 13.70 -22.75 12.20
CA LYS A 734 14.50 -22.57 13.42
C LYS A 734 13.71 -22.28 14.70
N GLU A 735 12.39 -22.23 14.61
CA GLU A 735 11.56 -21.72 15.71
C GLU A 735 11.31 -22.74 16.84
N THR A 736 11.89 -23.96 16.77
CA THR A 736 11.72 -24.99 17.79
C THR A 736 13.05 -25.52 18.33
N ASP A 737 13.06 -25.96 19.60
CA ASP A 737 14.18 -26.69 20.21
C ASP A 737 14.58 -27.96 19.43
N ALA A 738 13.64 -28.52 18.67
CA ALA A 738 13.89 -29.70 17.87
C ALA A 738 14.67 -29.37 16.58
N THR A 739 14.60 -28.14 16.05
CA THR A 739 15.30 -27.73 14.84
C THR A 739 15.93 -26.35 14.97
N PRO A 740 16.83 -26.11 15.94
CA PRO A 740 17.35 -24.76 16.23
C PRO A 740 18.23 -24.18 15.10
N THR A 741 18.58 -24.99 14.09
CA THR A 741 19.41 -24.57 12.95
C THR A 741 18.87 -25.13 11.64
N VAL A 742 19.12 -24.40 10.54
CA VAL A 742 18.82 -24.87 9.17
C VAL A 742 19.55 -26.17 8.86
N SER A 743 20.81 -26.31 9.29
CA SER A 743 21.58 -27.54 9.11
C SER A 743 20.97 -28.75 9.81
N MET A 744 20.36 -28.55 10.99
CA MET A 744 19.63 -29.60 11.70
C MET A 744 18.35 -29.97 10.97
N ALA A 745 17.60 -29.00 10.43
CA ALA A 745 16.41 -29.25 9.62
C ALA A 745 16.75 -30.14 8.41
N VAL A 746 17.80 -29.80 7.65
CA VAL A 746 18.28 -30.61 6.51
C VAL A 746 18.71 -32.01 6.95
N ALA A 747 19.47 -32.13 8.04
CA ALA A 747 19.91 -33.42 8.56
C ALA A 747 18.74 -34.31 8.99
N LYS A 748 17.75 -33.73 9.66
CA LYS A 748 16.54 -34.46 10.11
C LYS A 748 15.65 -34.88 8.95
N LEU A 749 15.49 -34.04 7.93
CA LEU A 749 14.77 -34.43 6.71
C LEU A 749 15.42 -35.66 6.06
N ARG A 750 16.75 -35.64 5.90
CA ARG A 750 17.53 -36.79 5.40
C ARG A 750 17.33 -38.04 6.25
N GLN A 751 17.37 -37.89 7.58
CA GLN A 751 17.16 -38.98 8.52
C GLN A 751 15.75 -39.59 8.35
N ILE A 752 14.70 -38.76 8.37
CA ILE A 752 13.30 -39.20 8.23
C ILE A 752 13.10 -39.99 6.94
N LEU A 753 13.56 -39.48 5.81
CA LEU A 753 13.42 -40.14 4.52
C LEU A 753 14.18 -41.47 4.47
N THR A 754 15.39 -41.52 5.04
CA THR A 754 16.22 -42.73 5.05
C THR A 754 15.61 -43.83 5.93
N GLU A 755 15.20 -43.48 7.15
CA GLU A 755 14.67 -44.44 8.13
C GLU A 755 13.27 -44.96 7.78
N ASN A 756 12.54 -44.27 6.90
CA ASN A 756 11.18 -44.64 6.49
C ASN A 756 11.08 -45.18 5.06
N LYS A 757 12.16 -45.23 4.28
CA LYS A 757 12.15 -45.62 2.86
C LYS A 757 11.38 -46.90 2.52
N SER A 758 11.33 -47.87 3.42
CA SER A 758 10.64 -49.16 3.24
C SER A 758 9.46 -49.36 4.20
N LYS A 759 9.01 -48.30 4.88
CA LYS A 759 7.88 -48.36 5.81
C LYS A 759 6.60 -47.93 5.11
N ASP A 760 5.50 -48.57 5.48
CA ASP A 760 4.16 -48.23 5.01
C ASP A 760 3.58 -47.08 5.85
N ASN A 761 4.03 -45.86 5.56
CA ASN A 761 3.56 -44.62 6.16
C ASN A 761 3.84 -43.43 5.21
N MET A 762 3.36 -42.24 5.55
CA MET A 762 3.53 -41.04 4.69
C MET A 762 5.01 -40.66 4.45
N TYR A 763 5.89 -40.88 5.42
CA TYR A 763 7.33 -40.67 5.21
C TYR A 763 7.92 -41.65 4.20
N GLY A 764 7.50 -42.92 4.23
CA GLY A 764 7.90 -43.91 3.24
C GLY A 764 7.35 -43.63 1.85
N ALA A 765 6.08 -43.20 1.77
CA ALA A 765 5.45 -42.76 0.52
C ALA A 765 6.18 -41.57 -0.11
N ALA A 766 6.62 -40.60 0.69
CA ALA A 766 7.42 -39.48 0.19
C ALA A 766 8.83 -39.93 -0.23
N ALA A 767 9.49 -40.76 0.59
CA ALA A 767 10.84 -41.27 0.32
C ALA A 767 10.94 -42.12 -0.96
N ASN A 768 9.87 -42.84 -1.31
CA ASN A 768 9.82 -43.65 -2.53
C ASN A 768 9.22 -42.93 -3.75
N GLY A 769 8.73 -41.69 -3.58
CA GLY A 769 8.18 -40.85 -4.65
C GLY A 769 6.70 -41.09 -4.98
N SER A 770 5.98 -41.90 -4.21
CA SER A 770 4.55 -42.16 -4.44
C SER A 770 3.67 -40.96 -4.09
N ILE A 771 4.12 -40.10 -3.17
CA ILE A 771 3.48 -38.81 -2.88
C ILE A 771 4.52 -37.68 -3.05
N PRO A 772 4.12 -36.51 -3.57
CA PRO A 772 4.94 -35.30 -3.53
C PRO A 772 5.56 -35.02 -2.15
N LEU A 773 6.86 -34.75 -2.14
CA LEU A 773 7.58 -34.14 -1.03
C LEU A 773 7.76 -32.65 -1.33
N VAL A 774 6.99 -31.82 -0.64
CA VAL A 774 6.96 -30.36 -0.84
C VAL A 774 7.82 -29.70 0.22
N ILE A 775 8.84 -28.96 -0.21
CA ILE A 775 9.74 -28.22 0.68
C ILE A 775 9.47 -26.72 0.53
N HIS A 776 9.04 -26.10 1.62
CA HIS A 776 8.92 -24.65 1.76
C HIS A 776 10.31 -24.07 2.01
N THR A 777 10.83 -23.30 1.06
CA THR A 777 12.19 -22.73 1.15
C THR A 777 12.38 -21.57 0.16
N GLU A 778 13.18 -20.57 0.55
CA GLU A 778 13.30 -19.31 -0.19
C GLU A 778 14.67 -19.09 -0.83
N ASN A 779 15.76 -19.22 -0.05
CA ASN A 779 17.08 -18.81 -0.51
C ASN A 779 17.80 -19.91 -1.32
N LYS A 780 18.73 -19.49 -2.19
CA LYS A 780 19.42 -20.39 -3.13
C LYS A 780 20.26 -21.48 -2.46
N TYR A 781 20.75 -21.25 -1.23
CA TYR A 781 21.62 -22.20 -0.54
C TYR A 781 20.80 -23.37 0.02
N ASP A 782 19.62 -23.09 0.54
CA ASP A 782 18.71 -24.11 1.05
C ASP A 782 18.07 -24.90 -0.10
N ILE A 783 17.70 -24.22 -1.19
CA ILE A 783 17.29 -24.89 -2.44
C ILE A 783 18.43 -25.79 -2.96
N SER A 784 19.70 -25.37 -2.89
CA SER A 784 20.84 -26.20 -3.27
C SER A 784 20.98 -27.45 -2.40
N GLN A 785 20.69 -27.37 -1.10
CA GLN A 785 20.66 -28.57 -0.24
C GLN A 785 19.55 -29.54 -0.66
N MET A 786 18.41 -29.03 -1.12
CA MET A 786 17.31 -29.85 -1.64
C MET A 786 17.66 -30.50 -2.98
N ILE A 787 18.38 -29.80 -3.85
CA ILE A 787 18.94 -30.37 -5.08
C ILE A 787 19.91 -31.52 -4.74
N LEU A 788 20.81 -31.35 -3.78
CA LEU A 788 21.72 -32.41 -3.32
C LEU A 788 20.96 -33.61 -2.72
N LEU A 789 19.86 -33.35 -2.00
CA LEU A 789 18.99 -34.40 -1.48
C LEU A 789 18.37 -35.23 -2.61
N LYS A 790 17.79 -34.59 -3.64
CA LYS A 790 17.24 -35.25 -4.83
C LYS A 790 18.29 -36.05 -5.59
N GLN A 791 19.51 -35.53 -5.73
CA GLN A 791 20.62 -36.24 -6.38
C GLN A 791 21.00 -37.51 -5.60
N SER A 792 21.02 -37.45 -4.26
CA SER A 792 21.31 -38.62 -3.41
C SER A 792 20.16 -39.63 -3.33
N THR A 793 18.91 -39.18 -3.54
CA THR A 793 17.71 -40.01 -3.52
C THR A 793 16.85 -39.74 -4.77
N PRO A 794 17.21 -40.29 -5.94
CA PRO A 794 16.55 -39.97 -7.21
C PRO A 794 15.05 -40.28 -7.27
N SER A 795 14.56 -41.20 -6.42
CA SER A 795 13.15 -41.58 -6.34
C SER A 795 12.24 -40.48 -5.82
N LEU A 796 12.75 -39.47 -5.09
CA LEU A 796 11.91 -38.43 -4.50
C LEU A 796 11.12 -37.66 -5.55
N ASN A 797 9.81 -37.50 -5.39
CA ASN A 797 9.08 -36.47 -6.13
C ASN A 797 9.20 -35.14 -5.35
N LEU A 798 10.32 -34.44 -5.55
CA LEU A 798 10.66 -33.24 -4.78
C LEU A 798 10.16 -31.97 -5.47
N ILE A 799 9.47 -31.12 -4.70
CA ILE A 799 8.90 -29.86 -5.15
C ILE A 799 9.37 -28.75 -4.22
N ILE A 800 9.76 -27.62 -4.79
CA ILE A 800 10.01 -26.39 -4.03
C ILE A 800 8.71 -25.58 -4.01
N PHE A 801 8.21 -25.25 -2.83
CA PHE A 801 7.16 -24.24 -2.62
C PHE A 801 7.83 -23.00 -2.01
N GLY A 802 7.51 -21.81 -2.48
CA GLY A 802 8.32 -20.62 -2.17
C GLY A 802 9.20 -20.26 -3.37
N GLY A 803 10.51 -20.25 -3.13
CA GLY A 803 11.52 -20.15 -4.16
C GLY A 803 11.86 -18.73 -4.58
N ALA A 804 11.87 -17.78 -3.64
CA ALA A 804 12.33 -16.41 -3.85
C ALA A 804 13.63 -16.32 -4.69
N GLU A 805 14.64 -17.10 -4.34
CA GLU A 805 15.92 -17.16 -5.06
C GLU A 805 16.06 -18.39 -5.99
N ALA A 806 14.96 -19.06 -6.35
CA ALA A 806 15.00 -20.23 -7.26
C ALA A 806 15.62 -19.89 -8.62
N SER A 807 15.45 -18.65 -9.09
CA SER A 807 16.09 -18.13 -10.31
C SER A 807 17.62 -18.26 -10.30
N ALA A 808 18.27 -18.16 -9.14
CA ALA A 808 19.73 -18.27 -9.02
C ALA A 808 20.26 -19.71 -9.23
N VAL A 809 19.39 -20.71 -9.11
CA VAL A 809 19.72 -22.14 -9.23
C VAL A 809 18.82 -22.86 -10.24
N ALA A 810 18.13 -22.11 -11.11
CA ALA A 810 17.14 -22.61 -12.05
C ALA A 810 17.69 -23.71 -12.97
N LYS A 811 18.91 -23.54 -13.46
CA LYS A 811 19.60 -24.56 -14.28
C LYS A 811 19.76 -25.91 -13.56
N ASP A 812 20.13 -25.87 -12.28
CA ASP A 812 20.33 -27.08 -11.49
C ASP A 812 18.99 -27.71 -11.06
N LEU A 813 17.96 -26.89 -10.82
CA LEU A 813 16.58 -27.35 -10.62
C LEU A 813 16.07 -28.12 -11.84
N ALA A 814 16.21 -27.55 -13.04
CA ALA A 814 15.82 -28.18 -14.30
C ALA A 814 16.57 -29.51 -14.52
N LYS A 815 17.89 -29.51 -14.32
CA LYS A 815 18.73 -30.72 -14.43
C LYS A 815 18.33 -31.81 -13.43
N ALA A 816 17.90 -31.44 -12.22
CA ALA A 816 17.45 -32.38 -11.19
C ALA A 816 15.98 -32.80 -11.35
N ASN A 817 15.25 -32.24 -12.33
CA ASN A 817 13.81 -32.40 -12.53
C ASN A 817 13.01 -32.07 -11.26
N ILE A 818 13.33 -30.95 -10.63
CA ILE A 818 12.62 -30.41 -9.47
C ILE A 818 11.69 -29.30 -9.96
N SER A 819 10.41 -29.43 -9.67
CA SER A 819 9.42 -28.41 -10.02
C SER A 819 9.31 -27.34 -8.93
N VAL A 820 8.83 -26.15 -9.30
CA VAL A 820 8.65 -25.02 -8.38
C VAL A 820 7.18 -24.58 -8.36
N ILE A 821 6.60 -24.42 -7.19
CA ILE A 821 5.37 -23.65 -6.99
C ILE A 821 5.81 -22.28 -6.48
N LEU A 822 5.87 -21.31 -7.40
CA LEU A 822 6.39 -19.97 -7.14
C LEU A 822 5.32 -19.14 -6.43
N THR A 823 5.63 -18.66 -5.23
CA THR A 823 4.77 -17.77 -4.43
C THR A 823 5.16 -16.29 -4.56
N HIS A 824 6.38 -16.02 -5.02
CA HIS A 824 7.00 -14.69 -5.05
C HIS A 824 7.08 -14.12 -6.48
N VAL A 825 5.94 -14.07 -7.18
CA VAL A 825 5.86 -13.59 -8.57
C VAL A 825 6.26 -12.11 -8.68
N ARG A 826 5.94 -11.33 -7.64
CA ARG A 826 6.16 -9.89 -7.51
C ARG A 826 7.31 -9.57 -6.55
N GLY A 827 8.37 -10.38 -6.59
CA GLY A 827 9.45 -10.46 -5.59
C GLY A 827 9.80 -9.20 -4.79
N ALA A 828 9.97 -9.39 -3.48
CA ALA A 828 10.36 -8.37 -2.52
C ALA A 828 11.48 -8.90 -1.59
N PRO A 829 12.57 -8.14 -1.37
CA PRO A 829 13.63 -8.52 -0.45
C PRO A 829 13.28 -8.10 0.98
N ASP A 830 12.08 -8.40 1.44
CA ASP A 830 11.52 -8.00 2.75
C ASP A 830 12.14 -8.78 3.93
N SER A 831 12.73 -9.94 3.69
CA SER A 831 13.48 -10.72 4.69
C SER A 831 14.93 -10.98 4.27
N TRP A 832 15.77 -11.36 5.23
CA TRP A 832 17.16 -11.71 4.96
C TRP A 832 17.32 -12.90 4.00
N GLU A 833 16.37 -13.86 4.01
CA GLU A 833 16.39 -15.00 3.08
C GLU A 833 16.03 -14.61 1.64
N LYS A 834 15.28 -13.52 1.49
CA LYS A 834 14.85 -13.00 0.19
C LYS A 834 15.76 -11.87 -0.32
N LYS A 835 16.87 -11.56 0.36
CA LYS A 835 17.68 -10.36 0.05
C LYS A 835 18.22 -10.29 -1.39
N ASP A 836 18.47 -11.43 -2.05
CA ASP A 836 18.96 -11.45 -3.45
C ASP A 836 17.84 -11.81 -4.46
N ILE A 837 16.56 -11.71 -4.06
CA ILE A 837 15.42 -11.95 -4.95
C ILE A 837 15.43 -10.98 -6.15
N LEU A 838 14.99 -11.48 -7.29
CA LEU A 838 14.72 -10.63 -8.45
C LEU A 838 13.43 -9.83 -8.20
N VAL A 839 13.58 -8.54 -7.93
CA VAL A 839 12.47 -7.60 -7.66
C VAL A 839 11.58 -7.32 -8.88
N GLY A 840 11.99 -7.81 -10.05
CA GLY A 840 11.26 -7.72 -11.31
C GLY A 840 11.39 -6.36 -12.02
N PRO A 841 10.75 -6.23 -13.19
CA PRO A 841 10.90 -5.04 -14.03
C PRO A 841 10.38 -3.78 -13.33
N PRO A 842 10.96 -2.59 -13.61
CA PRO A 842 12.00 -2.34 -14.62
C PRO A 842 13.45 -2.50 -14.10
N LEU A 843 13.66 -2.99 -12.87
CA LEU A 843 15.01 -3.06 -12.28
C LEU A 843 15.75 -4.35 -12.63
N THR A 844 15.05 -5.49 -12.61
CA THR A 844 15.60 -6.80 -12.94
C THR A 844 14.62 -7.58 -13.81
N ARG A 845 15.08 -8.64 -14.48
CA ARG A 845 14.16 -9.63 -15.05
C ARG A 845 13.28 -10.25 -13.96
N SER A 846 12.13 -10.85 -14.33
CA SER A 846 11.29 -11.59 -13.38
C SER A 846 11.86 -12.99 -13.11
N ALA A 847 11.62 -13.53 -11.92
CA ALA A 847 11.99 -14.91 -11.59
C ALA A 847 11.35 -15.92 -12.56
N ALA A 848 10.07 -15.73 -12.90
CA ALA A 848 9.36 -16.54 -13.89
C ALA A 848 10.10 -16.60 -15.25
N SER A 849 10.65 -15.46 -15.73
CA SER A 849 11.38 -15.44 -17.00
C SER A 849 12.64 -16.33 -16.98
N VAL A 850 13.32 -16.43 -15.84
CA VAL A 850 14.52 -17.26 -15.68
C VAL A 850 14.14 -18.74 -15.59
N LEU A 851 13.06 -19.06 -14.86
CA LEU A 851 12.56 -20.43 -14.77
C LEU A 851 12.12 -20.97 -16.14
N VAL A 852 11.45 -20.15 -16.97
CA VAL A 852 11.09 -20.49 -18.35
C VAL A 852 12.33 -20.73 -19.21
N GLU A 853 13.30 -19.82 -19.17
CA GLU A 853 14.53 -19.90 -19.98
C GLU A 853 15.33 -21.18 -19.69
N GLU A 854 15.43 -21.58 -18.43
CA GLU A 854 16.16 -22.79 -18.01
C GLU A 854 15.32 -24.07 -18.11
N GLY A 855 14.03 -23.97 -18.48
CA GLY A 855 13.15 -25.12 -18.64
C GLY A 855 12.68 -25.75 -17.32
N VAL A 856 12.60 -24.98 -16.24
CA VAL A 856 12.03 -25.43 -14.96
C VAL A 856 10.51 -25.47 -15.08
N ARG A 857 9.89 -26.63 -14.80
CA ARG A 857 8.43 -26.71 -14.68
C ARG A 857 8.00 -25.97 -13.41
N PHE A 858 7.13 -24.99 -13.57
CA PHE A 858 6.59 -24.26 -12.42
C PHE A 858 5.10 -23.94 -12.55
N GLY A 859 4.47 -23.76 -11.39
CA GLY A 859 3.14 -23.17 -11.25
C GLY A 859 3.19 -21.97 -10.32
N ILE A 860 2.08 -21.26 -10.19
CA ILE A 860 1.95 -20.07 -9.35
C ILE A 860 0.98 -20.33 -8.22
N ALA A 861 1.36 -19.89 -7.02
CA ALA A 861 0.50 -19.82 -5.85
C ALA A 861 0.49 -18.39 -5.30
N ILE A 862 -0.60 -18.01 -4.65
CA ILE A 862 -0.64 -16.77 -3.87
C ILE A 862 -0.19 -17.16 -2.47
N GLY A 863 1.05 -16.78 -2.12
CA GLY A 863 1.59 -17.03 -0.78
C GLY A 863 1.24 -15.89 0.15
N SER A 864 0.37 -16.13 1.13
CA SER A 864 0.22 -15.23 2.28
C SER A 864 -0.29 -15.99 3.50
N LEU A 865 0.34 -15.75 4.64
CA LEU A 865 -0.16 -16.19 5.96
C LEU A 865 -1.21 -15.23 6.54
N GLU A 866 -1.46 -14.11 5.86
CA GLU A 866 -2.43 -13.08 6.26
C GLU A 866 -3.85 -13.39 5.74
N GLY A 867 -4.04 -14.56 5.12
CA GLY A 867 -5.29 -15.06 4.58
C GLY A 867 -5.44 -14.89 3.06
N ASP A 868 -6.49 -15.48 2.50
CA ASP A 868 -6.70 -15.58 1.04
C ASP A 868 -7.56 -14.44 0.46
N SER A 869 -7.43 -13.21 0.95
CA SER A 869 -8.21 -12.07 0.43
C SER A 869 -7.93 -11.78 -1.05
N HIS A 870 -6.71 -12.03 -1.50
CA HIS A 870 -6.25 -11.84 -2.89
C HIS A 870 -6.50 -13.02 -3.83
N ILE A 871 -7.05 -14.15 -3.35
CA ILE A 871 -7.13 -15.39 -4.17
C ILE A 871 -7.92 -15.23 -5.47
N HIS A 872 -8.83 -14.25 -5.54
CA HIS A 872 -9.56 -13.91 -6.77
C HIS A 872 -8.66 -13.37 -7.89
N SER A 873 -7.44 -12.95 -7.56
CA SER A 873 -6.44 -12.39 -8.48
C SER A 873 -5.52 -13.45 -9.07
N LEU A 874 -5.70 -14.74 -8.75
CA LEU A 874 -4.88 -15.85 -9.27
C LEU A 874 -4.66 -15.81 -10.81
N PRO A 875 -5.68 -15.60 -11.67
CA PRO A 875 -5.45 -15.47 -13.11
C PRO A 875 -4.68 -14.19 -13.50
N LEU A 876 -4.78 -13.12 -12.71
CA LEU A 876 -4.01 -11.88 -12.92
C LEU A 876 -2.54 -12.07 -12.54
N GLU A 877 -2.24 -12.80 -11.46
CA GLU A 877 -0.87 -13.17 -11.11
C GLU A 877 -0.22 -14.04 -12.19
N ALA A 878 -0.99 -14.97 -12.76
CA ALA A 878 -0.54 -15.77 -13.90
C ALA A 878 -0.27 -14.92 -15.15
N SER A 879 -1.16 -13.97 -15.45
CA SER A 879 -0.99 -13.00 -16.55
C SER A 879 0.25 -12.12 -16.34
N TRP A 880 0.47 -11.65 -15.11
CA TRP A 880 1.66 -10.87 -14.74
C TRP A 880 2.94 -11.67 -14.98
N ALA A 881 3.02 -12.89 -14.45
CA ALA A 881 4.18 -13.76 -14.65
C ALA A 881 4.41 -14.04 -16.14
N ALA A 882 3.35 -14.33 -16.90
CA ALA A 882 3.41 -14.60 -18.32
C ALA A 882 3.93 -13.40 -19.12
N LYS A 883 3.42 -12.19 -18.87
CA LYS A 883 3.89 -10.95 -19.52
C LYS A 883 5.40 -10.81 -19.41
N PHE A 884 5.95 -10.96 -18.21
CA PHE A 884 7.39 -10.75 -17.98
C PHE A 884 8.25 -11.96 -18.30
N ALA A 885 7.66 -13.15 -18.44
CA ALA A 885 8.34 -14.36 -18.89
C ALA A 885 8.27 -14.56 -20.42
N GLY A 886 7.52 -13.73 -21.16
CA GLY A 886 7.32 -13.89 -22.60
C GLY A 886 6.45 -15.10 -22.97
N LEU A 887 5.54 -15.49 -22.07
CA LEU A 887 4.60 -16.59 -22.28
C LEU A 887 3.31 -16.06 -22.94
N ASP A 888 2.66 -16.91 -23.73
CA ASP A 888 1.34 -16.63 -24.28
C ASP A 888 0.22 -16.85 -23.25
N ASP A 889 -1.01 -16.46 -23.61
CA ASP A 889 -2.18 -16.55 -22.73
C ASP A 889 -2.49 -18.00 -22.31
N ARG A 890 -2.22 -18.99 -23.18
CA ARG A 890 -2.45 -20.40 -22.84
C ARG A 890 -1.44 -20.86 -21.79
N ALA A 891 -0.17 -20.55 -21.96
CA ALA A 891 0.86 -20.84 -20.99
C ALA A 891 0.58 -20.12 -19.66
N ALA A 892 0.06 -18.89 -19.67
CA ALA A 892 -0.40 -18.19 -18.47
C ALA A 892 -1.46 -19.00 -17.72
N VAL A 893 -2.53 -19.44 -18.40
CA VAL A 893 -3.59 -20.27 -17.78
C VAL A 893 -3.01 -21.57 -17.20
N LYS A 894 -2.06 -22.21 -17.89
CA LYS A 894 -1.42 -23.44 -17.41
C LYS A 894 -0.70 -23.27 -16.07
N LEU A 895 -0.10 -22.10 -15.79
CA LEU A 895 0.62 -21.82 -14.53
C LEU A 895 -0.25 -21.99 -13.27
N VAL A 896 -1.57 -21.82 -13.41
CA VAL A 896 -2.56 -21.89 -12.32
C VAL A 896 -3.63 -22.97 -12.55
N SER A 897 -3.34 -23.92 -13.44
CA SER A 897 -4.22 -25.06 -13.74
C SER A 897 -3.40 -26.34 -13.97
N SER A 898 -3.16 -26.74 -15.22
CA SER A 898 -2.52 -28.01 -15.54
C SER A 898 -1.11 -28.15 -14.96
N ASN A 899 -0.31 -27.07 -14.87
CA ASN A 899 1.01 -27.18 -14.27
C ASN A 899 0.91 -27.52 -12.78
N ILE A 900 -0.03 -26.93 -12.04
CA ILE A 900 -0.25 -27.28 -10.62
C ILE A 900 -0.66 -28.74 -10.49
N ASN A 901 -1.58 -29.21 -11.34
CA ASN A 901 -2.04 -30.59 -11.32
C ASN A 901 -0.91 -31.58 -11.64
N GLU A 902 -0.07 -31.28 -12.64
CA GLU A 902 1.09 -32.10 -13.01
C GLU A 902 2.15 -32.12 -11.91
N ILE A 903 2.44 -30.96 -11.31
CA ILE A 903 3.44 -30.82 -10.25
C ILE A 903 3.02 -31.63 -9.01
N LEU A 904 1.75 -31.54 -8.61
CA LEU A 904 1.22 -32.21 -7.41
C LEU A 904 0.63 -33.60 -7.69
N GLY A 905 0.64 -34.07 -8.94
CA GLY A 905 0.12 -35.40 -9.30
C GLY A 905 -1.40 -35.56 -9.11
N LEU A 906 -2.18 -34.51 -9.35
CA LEU A 906 -3.64 -34.48 -9.15
C LEU A 906 -4.42 -35.10 -10.32
N ASP A 907 -3.79 -35.24 -11.48
CA ASP A 907 -4.39 -35.88 -12.65
C ASP A 907 -4.35 -37.41 -12.46
N SER A 908 -5.49 -38.01 -12.13
CA SER A 908 -5.60 -39.46 -11.96
C SER A 908 -5.28 -40.22 -13.26
N PRO A 909 -4.47 -41.30 -13.23
CA PRO A 909 -4.35 -42.24 -14.34
C PRO A 909 -5.56 -43.19 -14.37
N LYS A 910 -6.78 -42.67 -14.50
CA LYS A 910 -7.93 -43.51 -14.88
C LYS A 910 -8.03 -43.54 -16.39
N LYS A 911 -7.09 -44.24 -17.04
CA LYS A 911 -7.37 -44.85 -18.34
C LYS A 911 -8.47 -45.87 -18.12
N THR A 912 -9.73 -45.45 -18.26
CA THR A 912 -10.80 -46.43 -18.46
C THR A 912 -10.56 -47.05 -19.84
N GLU A 913 -10.71 -48.37 -19.96
CA GLU A 913 -10.38 -49.16 -21.17
C GLU A 913 -11.17 -48.76 -22.45
N ASN A 914 -11.96 -47.69 -22.41
CA ASN A 914 -12.75 -47.18 -23.52
C ASN A 914 -12.34 -45.78 -24.03
N GLU A 915 -11.26 -45.19 -23.53
CA GLU A 915 -10.72 -43.93 -24.07
C GLU A 915 -9.69 -44.18 -25.20
N ASN A 916 -10.17 -44.78 -26.31
CA ASN A 916 -9.44 -44.84 -27.58
C ASN A 916 -9.91 -43.76 -28.57
N GLU A 917 -10.54 -42.67 -28.08
CA GLU A 917 -10.86 -41.50 -28.89
C GLU A 917 -9.96 -40.34 -28.46
N GLU A 918 -8.94 -40.06 -29.27
CA GLU A 918 -8.09 -38.88 -29.17
C GLU A 918 -8.96 -37.61 -29.04
N GLY A 919 -8.78 -36.84 -27.96
CA GLY A 919 -9.38 -35.52 -27.78
C GLY A 919 -10.56 -35.38 -26.78
N LYS A 920 -11.05 -36.46 -26.15
CA LYS A 920 -12.19 -36.38 -25.19
C LYS A 920 -11.82 -36.19 -23.70
N GLY A 921 -10.55 -36.32 -23.33
CA GLY A 921 -10.10 -36.32 -21.92
C GLY A 921 -10.16 -34.96 -21.18
N GLU A 922 -10.13 -33.84 -21.90
CA GLU A 922 -10.16 -32.49 -21.28
C GLU A 922 -11.58 -31.93 -21.10
N TRP A 923 -12.56 -32.41 -21.87
CA TRP A 923 -13.96 -31.99 -21.78
C TRP A 923 -14.71 -32.59 -20.56
N ASN A 924 -14.06 -33.52 -19.86
CA ASN A 924 -14.53 -34.14 -18.61
C ASN A 924 -13.79 -33.59 -17.36
N ARG A 925 -13.20 -32.38 -17.45
CA ARG A 925 -12.53 -31.69 -16.32
C ARG A 925 -13.33 -30.45 -15.91
N ASP A 926 -13.02 -29.91 -14.74
CA ASP A 926 -13.61 -28.64 -14.28
C ASP A 926 -13.33 -27.54 -15.30
N PHE A 927 -14.27 -26.61 -15.45
CA PHE A 927 -14.13 -25.45 -16.33
C PHE A 927 -14.87 -24.23 -15.80
N ALA A 928 -14.43 -23.06 -16.23
CA ALA A 928 -15.06 -21.78 -15.92
C ALA A 928 -15.30 -20.98 -17.21
N ILE A 929 -16.46 -20.34 -17.29
CA ILE A 929 -16.87 -19.44 -18.35
C ILE A 929 -16.86 -18.02 -17.82
N TRP A 930 -16.29 -17.12 -18.60
CA TRP A 930 -16.06 -15.73 -18.24
C TRP A 930 -16.67 -14.78 -19.27
N GLU A 931 -17.14 -13.63 -18.82
CA GLU A 931 -17.36 -12.45 -19.65
C GLU A 931 -16.13 -11.53 -19.50
N GLY A 932 -15.49 -11.19 -20.62
CA GLY A 932 -14.18 -10.52 -20.62
C GLY A 932 -13.00 -11.51 -20.53
N ASN A 933 -11.78 -10.99 -20.73
CA ASN A 933 -10.56 -11.81 -20.68
C ASN A 933 -10.07 -11.94 -19.22
N PRO A 934 -10.09 -13.14 -18.60
CA PRO A 934 -9.68 -13.33 -17.20
C PRO A 934 -8.21 -13.03 -16.92
N LEU A 935 -7.36 -12.95 -17.95
CA LEU A 935 -5.97 -12.53 -17.83
C LEU A 935 -5.80 -11.00 -17.82
N GLN A 936 -6.90 -10.25 -17.78
CA GLN A 936 -6.92 -8.79 -17.73
C GLN A 936 -7.89 -8.33 -16.63
N PHE A 937 -7.72 -7.10 -16.14
CA PHE A 937 -8.70 -6.49 -15.23
C PHE A 937 -10.09 -6.39 -15.89
N GLY A 938 -11.15 -6.55 -15.10
CA GLY A 938 -12.52 -6.31 -15.54
C GLY A 938 -13.28 -7.52 -16.10
N ALA A 939 -12.75 -8.74 -15.98
CA ALA A 939 -13.48 -9.96 -16.35
C ALA A 939 -14.35 -10.49 -15.20
N SER A 940 -15.50 -11.08 -15.50
CA SER A 940 -16.40 -11.70 -14.52
C SER A 940 -16.61 -13.18 -14.82
N VAL A 941 -16.52 -14.03 -13.80
CA VAL A 941 -16.98 -15.42 -13.91
C VAL A 941 -18.48 -15.41 -14.11
N VAL A 942 -18.94 -16.13 -15.12
CA VAL A 942 -20.35 -16.32 -15.46
C VAL A 942 -20.83 -17.62 -14.82
N LEU A 943 -20.11 -18.72 -15.09
CA LEU A 943 -20.40 -20.05 -14.56
C LEU A 943 -19.10 -20.81 -14.31
N ALA A 944 -19.08 -21.65 -13.28
CA ALA A 944 -18.05 -22.65 -13.07
C ALA A 944 -18.68 -23.99 -12.70
N PHE A 945 -18.12 -25.10 -13.20
CA PHE A 945 -18.63 -26.45 -13.00
C PHE A 945 -17.54 -27.40 -12.53
N ASP A 946 -17.90 -28.40 -11.71
CA ASP A 946 -17.04 -29.55 -11.47
C ASP A 946 -17.29 -30.63 -12.54
N GLY A 947 -16.22 -31.07 -13.20
CA GLY A 947 -16.29 -31.96 -14.35
C GLY A 947 -16.50 -33.44 -14.02
N ASP A 948 -16.98 -33.79 -12.82
CA ASP A 948 -16.90 -35.17 -12.32
C ASP A 948 -17.68 -36.20 -13.18
N GLY A 949 -17.04 -37.36 -13.33
CA GLY A 949 -17.33 -38.48 -14.25
C GLY A 949 -18.66 -39.22 -14.04
N ASP A 950 -19.43 -38.87 -13.02
CA ASP A 950 -20.50 -39.72 -12.49
C ASP A 950 -21.91 -39.33 -13.00
N GLY A 951 -22.00 -38.30 -13.85
CA GLY A 951 -23.27 -37.70 -14.29
C GLY A 951 -23.92 -36.79 -13.23
N ASN A 952 -23.21 -36.50 -12.14
CA ASN A 952 -23.59 -35.59 -11.05
C ASN A 952 -22.77 -34.28 -11.04
N GLY A 953 -22.09 -33.94 -12.14
CA GLY A 953 -21.34 -32.68 -12.27
C GLY A 953 -22.21 -31.48 -11.93
N GLY A 954 -21.81 -30.73 -10.91
CA GLY A 954 -22.57 -29.69 -10.26
C GLY A 954 -22.04 -28.29 -10.60
N LEU A 955 -22.96 -27.34 -10.69
CA LEU A 955 -22.63 -25.91 -10.71
C LEU A 955 -21.87 -25.56 -9.43
N LEU A 956 -20.62 -25.10 -9.56
CA LEU A 956 -19.78 -24.63 -8.45
C LEU A 956 -20.08 -23.18 -8.10
N SER A 957 -20.25 -22.34 -9.11
CA SER A 957 -20.59 -20.93 -8.96
C SER A 957 -21.34 -20.40 -10.18
N CYS A 958 -22.18 -19.39 -9.98
CA CYS A 958 -22.89 -18.67 -11.03
C CYS A 958 -22.90 -17.19 -10.68
N TRP A 959 -22.26 -16.37 -11.52
CA TRP A 959 -22.05 -14.94 -11.31
C TRP A 959 -21.68 -14.59 -9.85
N PRO A 960 -20.57 -15.13 -9.32
CA PRO A 960 -20.17 -14.89 -7.94
C PRO A 960 -19.97 -13.38 -7.68
N VAL A 961 -20.45 -12.93 -6.52
CA VAL A 961 -20.40 -11.52 -6.10
C VAL A 961 -19.34 -11.29 -5.03
N ALA A 962 -18.81 -10.07 -4.95
CA ALA A 962 -17.67 -9.72 -4.11
C ALA A 962 -17.97 -9.30 -2.67
N THR A 963 -19.25 -9.18 -2.33
CA THR A 963 -19.76 -8.71 -1.03
C THR A 963 -19.88 -9.81 -0.01
#